data_AF-A0A3M0C6X0-F1
#
_entry.id   AF-A0A3M0C6X0-F1
#
_cell.length_a   1.000
_cell.length_b   1.000
_cell.length_c   1.000
_cell.angle_alpha   90.00
_cell.angle_beta   90.00
_cell.angle_gamma   90.00
#
_symmetry.space_group_name_H-M   'P 1'
#
loop_
_entity.id
_entity.type
_entity.pdbx_description
1 polymer ?
#
loop_
_entity_poly.entity_id
_entity_poly.type
_entity_poly.pdbx_seq_one_letter_code
_entity_poly.pdbx_strand_id
1 'polypeptide(L)'
;MIAVHRYILVPIHVEALVIDGVPGPRGILDQANPSDERGGNLKWSPLRSDYSNVTGRLSSAGPPIFLGDDPHQSLTSRQASTFLWPAVSNRPVGTDRGVFVRWTVPSGLRQAERPNTLDFPPLPDQWLLVRFARTSDTGATAASSWFLDGGVVGDDPNSASLLLSDSHEGAWRSRRVGKVVPLADHSPDGFAGADRTVINALGNETTGSATFAASLAENRNILSWHDPLDGFRQNGRIPSNLTLSYLVVGWYRDRHNDPLHHFCAGQPWTLDAFLQRLSWSMERSDAQSAAVNQEQSCIFHGLVAHVNYWNFEVFGGTMLGYPGASFVHAGTSQGRPPLSVGIGPTPEEALTALLAGEDGVDHHQTGTPSTLWEKFEDHLLRPAQTPAGHAADAAVLGSTAHGLGFIASGAGAKWTVVRKNEPDHNDGQSEHDGLPTPEQRSKLEELNQAQNDLDHNLREVCSLHQLLYDQWWFYLWNSLRFGIAETFKARCIVLAKDVKRREAEVTALVDRIRKRRLDLAEALGSDWRLEAEASPPFWGASDPVVMIQNMGPSHNHSFPDPLYCRFEDQIVKQAEVDGNQVRLADDAAEDVMRLVDGLFPHAGVLNALIREGALVEQAVAALVVRDRPQRSRDGNAWRDRWDRWKNNLAEIFSPNPPTQRRLELKTGQLHTIKPNQLASLWGEQPWSPRHLDWQVSWCPDDLSDGDLEQAWQLSPGPNGRWGFDYRPKPHQTVPQDHPVSLRGRSLLVSMAGGSIKAALEELREKDVSQAERVSDLLGQGLVGQALTGFNQRLAGRNTLAPRILPRPSAPWTDDADVERLIATALETAETLAQTACKAIGVADHMAVPDLAPPDTDHTAERRHAEPRRSGWFSVDHLWVIDDFGQWVDVLNDLSSGIWVHPRCRHPIPGRGINSQQPAISMPPRVLQPARLRAEFASTDGRAQDPVLCWLQYNQMDSTLGLCEPGGRLMGALRLDRENNDRSNALWLPIGGEDDDVVRSPFDDPVLAAILTPLLETGVSRPRLRDLMTLIQRSLRNIDVADQTGFSVFTGRPLALVCLAAKLELFGRAWSGVDPNSVPPSGSGSTIVDQQVFRLWLGDPGNRSDGVVGFYETQRLDRLVPIEREKSEPSQYPSDYFVQGGAGGHSTKIGFMEQTPLVVLMDPFASVRLTTGILPAQSERLPPDEVQRQASRLDQSITIGPILGQPDYWPVPVATGERGEWVFEREGHPPLPVAAFSPSPKFTGALPLATEGRLILKHGNGR
;
A
#
# COMPACT_ATOMS: atom_id res chain seq x y z
N MET A 1 -26.43 5.16 51.54
CA MET A 1 -26.50 6.33 50.63
C MET A 1 -25.37 6.16 49.64
N ILE A 2 -25.68 5.87 48.38
CA ILE A 2 -24.67 5.76 47.31
C ILE A 2 -24.19 7.20 47.05
N ALA A 3 -22.89 7.46 47.18
CA ALA A 3 -22.32 8.77 46.86
C ALA A 3 -22.57 9.03 45.37
N VAL A 4 -23.34 10.07 45.06
CA VAL A 4 -23.55 10.49 43.67
C VAL A 4 -22.32 11.32 43.28
N HIS A 5 -21.31 10.66 42.71
CA HIS A 5 -20.13 11.33 42.20
C HIS A 5 -20.50 12.24 41.03
N ARG A 6 -20.09 13.51 41.08
CA ARG A 6 -20.45 14.52 40.09
C ARG A 6 -19.47 14.59 38.92
N TYR A 7 -18.23 14.14 39.10
CA TYR A 7 -17.19 14.23 38.07
C TYR A 7 -16.46 12.90 37.83
N ILE A 8 -16.18 12.62 36.56
CA ILE A 8 -15.25 11.57 36.13
C ILE A 8 -13.93 12.23 35.74
N LEU A 9 -12.85 11.83 36.40
CA LEU A 9 -11.50 12.31 36.15
C LEU A 9 -10.84 11.44 35.07
N VAL A 10 -10.52 12.08 33.94
CA VAL A 10 -9.96 11.43 32.75
C VAL A 10 -8.50 11.85 32.60
N PRO A 11 -7.53 10.93 32.66
CA PRO A 11 -6.13 11.29 32.52
C PRO A 11 -5.78 11.66 31.07
N ILE A 12 -4.94 12.68 30.91
CA ILE A 12 -4.32 13.09 29.64
C ILE A 12 -2.80 12.99 29.76
N HIS A 13 -2.12 12.82 28.63
CA HIS A 13 -0.66 12.79 28.59
C HIS A 13 -0.12 14.19 28.30
N VAL A 14 0.72 14.74 29.18
CA VAL A 14 1.30 16.08 29.04
C VAL A 14 2.81 15.95 28.77
N GLU A 15 3.29 16.68 27.77
CA GLU A 15 4.69 16.69 27.34
C GLU A 15 5.19 18.13 27.25
N ALA A 16 6.50 18.30 27.40
CA ALA A 16 7.14 19.60 27.34
C ALA A 16 8.40 19.54 26.45
N LEU A 17 8.51 20.44 25.47
CA LEU A 17 9.73 20.68 24.71
C LEU A 17 10.35 21.99 25.18
N VAL A 18 11.62 21.94 25.59
CA VAL A 18 12.37 23.12 26.06
C VAL A 18 13.25 23.65 24.93
N ILE A 19 13.09 24.93 24.56
CA ILE A 19 13.91 25.61 23.56
C ILE A 19 14.48 26.90 24.15
N ASP A 20 15.80 26.99 24.33
CA ASP A 20 16.42 28.23 24.85
C ASP A 20 17.68 28.73 24.12
N GLY A 21 18.01 28.14 22.98
CA GLY A 21 19.13 28.60 22.16
C GLY A 21 18.82 29.95 21.53
N VAL A 22 19.85 30.74 21.22
CA VAL A 22 19.66 31.97 20.45
C VAL A 22 19.44 31.57 18.99
N PRO A 23 18.33 31.94 18.35
CA PRO A 23 18.14 31.60 16.95
C PRO A 23 19.15 32.33 16.06
N GLY A 24 19.95 31.56 15.33
CA GLY A 24 20.88 32.05 14.32
C GLY A 24 20.20 32.29 12.97
N PRO A 25 20.89 32.96 12.03
CA PRO A 25 20.35 33.40 10.75
C PRO A 25 19.94 32.28 9.77
N ARG A 26 20.08 30.99 10.12
CA ARG A 26 19.66 29.84 9.31
C ARG A 26 18.56 28.98 9.96
N GLY A 27 17.94 29.46 11.03
CA GLY A 27 17.04 28.65 11.87
C GLY A 27 17.77 27.56 12.66
N ILE A 28 19.07 27.76 12.82
CA ILE A 28 19.97 26.98 13.65
C ILE A 28 20.01 27.66 15.01
N LEU A 29 19.73 26.95 16.10
CA LEU A 29 19.89 27.51 17.44
C LEU A 29 21.39 27.53 17.80
N ASP A 30 21.96 28.72 17.92
CA ASP A 30 23.33 28.93 18.40
C ASP A 30 23.32 28.99 19.93
N GLN A 31 24.22 28.22 20.56
CA GLN A 31 24.44 28.34 22.00
C GLN A 31 25.21 29.62 22.30
N ALA A 32 24.65 30.46 23.17
CA ALA A 32 25.32 31.68 23.65
C ALA A 32 26.37 31.34 24.73
N ASN A 33 27.49 30.70 24.35
CA ASN A 33 28.68 30.68 25.20
C ASN A 33 30.01 30.76 24.41
N PRO A 34 31.00 31.59 24.82
CA PRO A 34 32.17 31.93 23.99
C PRO A 34 33.40 31.02 24.15
N SER A 35 33.34 29.97 24.99
CA SER A 35 34.51 29.11 25.26
C SER A 35 34.34 27.72 24.66
N ASP A 36 34.91 27.53 23.48
CA ASP A 36 35.35 26.28 22.84
C ASP A 36 34.35 25.24 22.30
N GLU A 37 33.03 25.41 22.44
CA GLU A 37 32.07 24.51 21.76
C GLU A 37 31.46 25.20 20.53
N ARG A 38 32.00 24.90 19.32
CA ARG A 38 31.36 25.29 18.06
C ARG A 38 29.96 24.68 18.01
N GLY A 39 28.94 25.53 17.95
CA GLY A 39 27.53 25.15 17.98
C GLY A 39 27.18 24.08 16.95
N GLY A 40 26.50 23.02 17.40
CA GLY A 40 25.84 22.09 16.51
C GLY A 40 24.68 22.77 15.80
N ASN A 41 24.50 22.50 14.51
CA ASN A 41 23.36 23.03 13.75
C ASN A 41 22.05 22.40 14.24
N LEU A 42 21.38 23.01 15.23
CA LEU A 42 20.12 22.53 15.77
C LEU A 42 18.95 22.83 14.82
N LYS A 43 18.14 21.81 14.50
CA LYS A 43 17.08 21.84 13.48
C LYS A 43 15.68 21.83 14.14
N TRP A 44 15.07 23.00 14.33
CA TRP A 44 13.72 23.13 14.91
C TRP A 44 12.98 24.36 14.37
N SER A 45 11.65 24.29 14.22
CA SER A 45 10.81 25.48 14.07
C SER A 45 9.35 25.18 14.44
N PRO A 46 8.71 26.04 15.25
CA PRO A 46 7.33 25.84 15.70
C PRO A 46 6.29 26.13 14.59
N LEU A 47 6.74 26.72 13.47
CA LEU A 47 5.92 27.14 12.33
C LEU A 47 6.27 26.39 11.04
N ARG A 48 7.27 25.50 11.05
CA ARG A 48 7.77 24.89 9.80
C ARG A 48 6.84 23.83 9.19
N SER A 49 5.85 23.38 9.95
CA SER A 49 4.72 22.60 9.44
C SER A 49 3.51 23.47 9.04
N ASP A 50 3.61 24.81 9.11
CA ASP A 50 2.52 25.68 8.68
C ASP A 50 2.39 25.65 7.16
N TYR A 51 1.36 24.95 6.70
CA TYR A 51 0.38 25.24 5.63
C TYR A 51 0.47 26.62 4.92
N SER A 52 1.65 27.05 4.49
CA SER A 52 1.94 28.45 4.14
C SER A 52 1.38 28.91 2.80
N ASN A 53 0.69 28.05 2.04
CA ASN A 53 0.13 28.45 0.75
C ASN A 53 -1.38 28.73 0.78
N VAL A 54 -2.06 28.53 1.91
CA VAL A 54 -3.53 28.46 1.91
C VAL A 54 -4.20 29.65 2.56
N THR A 55 -3.52 30.31 3.49
CA THR A 55 -4.13 31.38 4.29
C THR A 55 -3.67 32.78 3.87
N GLY A 56 -2.59 32.90 3.08
CA GLY A 56 -2.02 34.18 2.66
C GLY A 56 -2.81 34.96 1.59
N ARG A 57 -3.90 34.42 1.03
CA ARG A 57 -4.66 35.10 -0.04
C ARG A 57 -6.18 35.22 0.16
N LEU A 58 -6.72 34.77 1.30
CA LEU A 58 -8.10 35.08 1.67
C LEU A 58 -8.09 36.37 2.47
N SER A 59 -8.55 37.46 1.86
CA SER A 59 -8.46 38.82 2.38
C SER A 59 -8.94 38.98 3.83
N SER A 60 -8.04 39.32 4.73
CA SER A 60 -8.32 40.19 5.87
C SER A 60 -7.10 41.09 6.12
N ALA A 61 -7.34 42.31 6.59
CA ALA A 61 -6.33 43.33 6.84
C ALA A 61 -5.47 42.99 8.08
N GLY A 62 -4.58 42.00 7.94
CA GLY A 62 -3.44 41.75 8.83
C GLY A 62 -2.14 41.90 8.03
N PRO A 63 -0.97 42.13 8.68
CA PRO A 63 0.27 42.42 7.97
C PRO A 63 0.59 41.34 6.93
N PRO A 64 1.12 41.73 5.76
CA PRO A 64 1.29 40.83 4.63
C PRO A 64 2.28 39.72 5.00
N ILE A 65 1.87 38.46 4.86
CA ILE A 65 2.83 37.34 4.85
C ILE A 65 3.35 37.22 3.41
N PHE A 66 4.24 38.18 3.11
CA PHE A 66 5.22 38.32 2.03
C PHE A 66 4.83 38.04 0.56
N LEU A 67 4.80 39.13 -0.21
CA LEU A 67 5.10 39.23 -1.64
C LEU A 67 6.46 39.97 -1.81
N GLY A 68 7.34 39.48 -2.70
CA GLY A 68 8.25 40.31 -3.52
C GLY A 68 9.74 40.44 -3.14
N ASP A 69 10.60 39.94 -4.05
CA ASP A 69 11.94 40.36 -4.53
C ASP A 69 12.99 41.08 -3.63
N ASP A 70 14.15 40.39 -3.50
CA ASP A 70 15.57 40.74 -3.82
C ASP A 70 16.20 42.07 -3.30
N PRO A 71 17.52 42.36 -3.40
CA PRO A 71 18.76 41.56 -3.46
C PRO A 71 19.78 41.98 -2.36
N HIS A 72 20.84 41.18 -2.12
CA HIS A 72 22.25 41.65 -2.18
C HIS A 72 23.27 40.65 -1.60
N GLN A 73 24.14 40.21 -2.52
CA GLN A 73 25.58 39.96 -2.40
C GLN A 73 26.10 38.54 -2.12
N SER A 74 26.32 37.88 -3.27
CA SER A 74 27.58 37.28 -3.75
C SER A 74 27.93 35.87 -3.33
N LEU A 75 27.34 34.91 -4.05
CA LEU A 75 28.09 33.74 -4.53
C LEU A 75 27.84 33.60 -6.04
N THR A 76 28.93 33.66 -6.80
CA THR A 76 28.95 33.64 -8.27
C THR A 76 28.64 32.26 -8.83
N SER A 77 27.88 32.26 -9.93
CA SER A 77 27.76 31.23 -10.98
C SER A 77 26.90 29.97 -10.71
N ARG A 78 25.80 29.88 -11.48
CA ARG A 78 25.06 28.70 -12.01
C ARG A 78 24.56 27.60 -11.06
N GLN A 79 24.92 27.56 -9.77
CA GLN A 79 24.44 26.55 -8.81
C GLN A 79 23.45 27.08 -7.76
N ALA A 80 23.16 28.39 -7.75
CA ALA A 80 22.34 29.02 -6.71
C ALA A 80 20.81 28.93 -6.95
N SER A 81 20.36 28.63 -8.17
CA SER A 81 18.91 28.55 -8.49
C SER A 81 18.25 27.25 -8.01
N THR A 82 19.01 26.28 -7.50
CA THR A 82 18.49 24.96 -7.10
C THR A 82 18.25 24.84 -5.58
N PHE A 83 18.62 25.86 -4.79
CA PHE A 83 18.51 25.85 -3.34
C PHE A 83 17.55 26.93 -2.84
N LEU A 84 16.33 26.51 -2.50
CA LEU A 84 15.33 27.37 -1.88
C LEU A 84 15.47 27.30 -0.37
N TRP A 85 15.99 28.37 0.22
CA TRP A 85 15.86 28.60 1.65
C TRP A 85 14.49 29.26 1.90
N PRO A 86 13.70 28.79 2.87
CA PRO A 86 12.49 29.50 3.28
C PRO A 86 12.82 30.95 3.67
N ALA A 87 11.93 31.88 3.33
CA ALA A 87 12.04 33.29 3.66
C ALA A 87 12.25 33.53 5.16
N VAL A 88 12.79 34.71 5.50
CA VAL A 88 13.23 35.12 6.85
C VAL A 88 12.15 34.94 7.94
N SER A 89 10.85 34.93 7.58
CA SER A 89 9.70 34.83 8.50
C SER A 89 9.47 33.46 9.14
N ASN A 90 10.07 32.37 8.63
CA ASN A 90 9.87 31.00 9.15
C ASN A 90 11.01 30.52 10.07
N ARG A 91 11.92 31.42 10.43
CA ARG A 91 13.05 31.12 11.32
C ARG A 91 12.60 31.32 12.76
N PRO A 92 12.99 30.44 13.70
CA PRO A 92 12.80 30.71 15.11
C PRO A 92 13.34 32.11 15.44
N VAL A 93 12.59 32.87 16.20
CA VAL A 93 12.96 34.22 16.67
C VAL A 93 13.13 34.20 18.19
N GLY A 94 13.69 35.27 18.76
CA GLY A 94 13.97 35.31 20.21
C GLY A 94 12.72 35.09 21.08
N THR A 95 11.54 35.42 20.56
CA THR A 95 10.23 35.21 21.20
C THR A 95 9.78 33.75 21.19
N ASP A 96 10.40 32.85 20.41
CA ASP A 96 10.09 31.42 20.40
C ASP A 96 10.84 30.63 21.49
N ARG A 97 11.69 31.31 22.29
CA ARG A 97 12.37 30.69 23.44
C ARG A 97 11.38 30.43 24.56
N GLY A 98 11.57 29.35 25.31
CA GLY A 98 10.72 28.97 26.43
C GLY A 98 10.40 27.47 26.45
N VAL A 99 9.23 27.15 27.01
CA VAL A 99 8.72 25.77 27.11
C VAL A 99 7.44 25.66 26.29
N PHE A 100 7.41 24.70 25.37
CA PHE A 100 6.20 24.33 24.64
C PHE A 100 5.56 23.14 25.35
N VAL A 101 4.40 23.37 25.95
CA VAL A 101 3.61 22.34 26.63
C VAL A 101 2.52 21.87 25.68
N ARG A 102 2.41 20.56 25.50
CA ARG A 102 1.33 19.93 24.73
C ARG A 102 0.67 18.85 25.55
N TRP A 103 -0.62 18.64 25.33
CA TRP A 103 -1.31 17.50 25.90
C TRP A 103 -2.05 16.69 24.83
N THR A 104 -1.99 15.37 24.94
CA THR A 104 -2.71 14.44 24.09
C THR A 104 -3.99 14.01 24.79
N VAL A 105 -5.13 14.08 24.10
CA VAL A 105 -6.43 13.57 24.60
C VAL A 105 -6.55 12.04 24.38
N PRO A 106 -7.36 11.34 25.19
CA PRO A 106 -7.55 9.88 25.10
C PRO A 106 -7.89 9.37 23.70
N SER A 107 -7.50 8.13 23.38
CA SER A 107 -7.78 7.47 22.09
C SER A 107 -9.28 7.46 21.75
N GLY A 108 -10.16 7.25 22.73
CA GLY A 108 -11.62 7.23 22.53
C GLY A 108 -12.21 8.53 21.97
N LEU A 109 -11.54 9.68 22.15
CA LEU A 109 -11.95 10.98 21.56
C LEU A 109 -11.26 11.28 20.22
N ARG A 110 -10.36 10.39 19.77
CA ARG A 110 -9.59 10.52 18.52
C ARG A 110 -10.00 9.47 17.50
N GLN A 111 -11.17 8.87 17.67
CA GLN A 111 -11.75 7.88 16.77
C GLN A 111 -13.12 8.36 16.30
N ALA A 112 -13.46 8.03 15.05
CA ALA A 112 -14.79 8.30 14.52
C ALA A 112 -15.83 7.44 15.25
N GLU A 113 -17.03 7.98 15.44
CA GLU A 113 -18.12 7.30 16.13
C GLU A 113 -18.63 6.08 15.37
N ARG A 114 -18.56 6.14 14.05
CA ARG A 114 -18.85 5.04 13.15
C ARG A 114 -17.60 4.71 12.32
N PRO A 115 -17.39 3.43 11.96
CA PRO A 115 -16.30 3.08 11.04
C PRO A 115 -16.47 3.80 9.70
N ASN A 116 -15.37 4.36 9.17
CA ASN A 116 -15.30 5.05 7.86
C ASN A 116 -16.08 6.38 7.73
N THR A 117 -16.54 6.97 8.83
CA THR A 117 -17.13 8.32 8.85
C THR A 117 -16.16 9.36 9.42
N LEU A 118 -16.50 10.65 9.28
CA LEU A 118 -15.75 11.79 9.84
C LEU A 118 -16.45 12.40 11.08
N ASP A 119 -17.32 11.63 11.73
CA ASP A 119 -18.03 12.03 12.95
C ASP A 119 -17.13 11.79 14.18
N PHE A 120 -16.18 12.69 14.40
CA PHE A 120 -15.32 12.66 15.58
C PHE A 120 -16.00 13.36 16.76
N PRO A 121 -15.93 12.79 17.99
CA PRO A 121 -16.47 13.42 19.18
C PRO A 121 -15.84 14.80 19.43
N PRO A 122 -16.59 15.76 20.00
CA PRO A 122 -16.03 17.03 20.44
C PRO A 122 -14.92 16.86 21.48
N LEU A 123 -13.88 17.69 21.40
CA LEU A 123 -12.80 17.79 22.38
C LEU A 123 -13.09 18.86 23.44
N PRO A 124 -12.49 18.78 24.64
CA PRO A 124 -12.60 19.84 25.64
C PRO A 124 -12.07 21.17 25.09
N ASP A 125 -12.85 22.24 25.26
CA ASP A 125 -12.56 23.57 24.72
C ASP A 125 -12.05 24.56 25.77
N GLN A 126 -12.11 24.23 27.07
CA GLN A 126 -11.60 25.07 28.15
C GLN A 126 -10.51 24.36 28.93
N TRP A 127 -9.42 25.08 29.19
CA TRP A 127 -8.23 24.55 29.84
C TRP A 127 -7.68 25.53 30.88
N LEU A 128 -7.38 25.01 32.07
CA LEU A 128 -6.63 25.66 33.12
C LEU A 128 -5.19 25.13 33.12
N LEU A 129 -4.23 26.03 32.96
CA LEU A 129 -2.81 25.73 32.96
C LEU A 129 -2.20 26.28 34.24
N VAL A 130 -1.49 25.45 35.00
CA VAL A 130 -0.79 25.86 36.23
C VAL A 130 0.67 25.47 36.13
N ARG A 131 1.55 26.46 36.25
CA ARG A 131 3.01 26.27 36.31
C ARG A 131 3.47 26.36 37.75
N PHE A 132 4.13 25.33 38.22
CA PHE A 132 4.92 25.34 39.45
C PHE A 132 6.38 25.61 39.09
N ALA A 133 6.97 26.66 39.67
CA ALA A 133 8.34 27.06 39.43
C ALA A 133 9.13 27.04 40.74
N ARG A 134 10.24 26.31 40.75
CA ARG A 134 11.06 26.11 41.95
C ARG A 134 12.50 26.53 41.70
N THR A 135 13.06 27.25 42.66
CA THR A 135 14.47 27.66 42.66
C THR A 135 15.19 27.05 43.87
N SER A 136 16.36 26.45 43.65
CA SER A 136 17.07 25.70 44.71
C SER A 136 17.54 26.55 45.88
N ASP A 137 17.71 27.86 45.69
CA ASP A 137 18.35 28.74 46.68
C ASP A 137 17.41 29.13 47.83
N THR A 138 16.09 29.04 47.59
CA THR A 138 15.06 29.39 48.57
C THR A 138 14.20 28.19 48.98
N GLY A 139 14.16 27.14 48.16
CA GLY A 139 13.25 26.00 48.35
C GLY A 139 11.78 26.33 48.13
N ALA A 140 11.46 27.60 47.82
CA ALA A 140 10.09 28.08 47.61
C ALA A 140 9.60 27.72 46.20
N THR A 141 8.37 27.22 46.14
CA THR A 141 7.61 26.96 44.92
C THR A 141 6.67 28.13 44.65
N ALA A 142 6.87 28.82 43.52
CA ALA A 142 5.92 29.80 43.00
C ALA A 142 4.93 29.13 42.04
N ALA A 143 3.66 29.51 42.11
CA ALA A 143 2.63 29.03 41.18
C ALA A 143 2.14 30.19 40.30
N SER A 144 1.92 29.93 39.02
CA SER A 144 1.30 30.86 38.08
C SER A 144 0.25 30.11 37.26
N SER A 145 -0.82 30.78 36.85
CA SER A 145 -1.94 30.13 36.17
C SER A 145 -2.48 30.92 35.00
N TRP A 146 -2.95 30.21 33.97
CA TRP A 146 -3.54 30.75 32.75
C TRP A 146 -4.83 30.01 32.40
N PHE A 147 -5.76 30.74 31.78
CA PHE A 147 -6.97 30.19 31.20
C PHE A 147 -6.84 30.21 29.67
N LEU A 148 -7.06 29.05 29.04
CA LEU A 148 -7.06 28.86 27.60
C LEU A 148 -8.45 28.41 27.17
N ASP A 149 -9.02 29.12 26.19
CA ASP A 149 -10.26 28.74 25.52
C ASP A 149 -9.96 28.44 24.05
N GLY A 150 -9.94 27.16 23.71
CA GLY A 150 -9.59 26.61 22.40
C GLY A 150 -10.72 26.70 21.38
N GLY A 151 -11.95 27.07 21.78
CA GLY A 151 -13.10 27.20 20.89
C GLY A 151 -13.38 28.62 20.41
N VAL A 152 -12.71 29.63 20.99
CA VAL A 152 -12.92 31.06 20.64
C VAL A 152 -12.24 31.39 19.33
N VAL A 153 -12.98 32.01 18.42
CA VAL A 153 -12.43 32.64 17.24
C VAL A 153 -11.99 34.06 17.61
N GLY A 154 -10.70 34.35 17.43
CA GLY A 154 -10.08 35.61 17.80
C GLY A 154 -9.04 36.08 16.78
N ASP A 155 -8.17 36.99 17.21
CA ASP A 155 -7.14 37.62 16.36
C ASP A 155 -5.70 37.38 16.89
N ASP A 156 -5.51 36.44 17.81
CA ASP A 156 -4.17 36.13 18.35
C ASP A 156 -3.28 35.54 17.24
N PRO A 157 -2.19 36.21 16.84
CA PRO A 157 -1.31 35.75 15.78
C PRO A 157 -0.60 34.43 16.10
N ASN A 158 -0.50 34.07 17.39
CA ASN A 158 0.14 32.84 17.84
C ASN A 158 -0.82 31.66 17.93
N SER A 159 -2.11 31.85 17.70
CA SER A 159 -3.11 30.77 17.79
C SER A 159 -3.27 30.01 16.46
N ALA A 160 -3.80 28.79 16.52
CA ALA A 160 -4.06 27.95 15.35
C ALA A 160 -4.95 28.65 14.32
N SER A 161 -4.74 28.37 13.03
CA SER A 161 -5.59 28.86 11.95
C SER A 161 -6.54 27.76 11.48
N LEU A 162 -7.85 27.96 11.64
CA LEU A 162 -8.89 27.02 11.21
C LEU A 162 -9.76 27.63 10.12
N LEU A 163 -10.27 26.78 9.23
CA LEU A 163 -11.21 27.19 8.19
C LEU A 163 -12.63 27.27 8.78
N LEU A 164 -13.28 28.43 8.65
CA LEU A 164 -14.62 28.69 9.17
C LEU A 164 -15.50 29.37 8.12
N SER A 165 -16.81 29.10 8.15
CA SER A 165 -17.80 29.75 7.27
C SER A 165 -18.22 31.08 7.89
N ASP A 166 -18.14 32.16 7.12
CA ASP A 166 -18.72 33.45 7.50
C ASP A 166 -20.24 33.37 7.38
N SER A 167 -20.93 33.48 8.52
CA SER A 167 -22.40 33.37 8.61
C SER A 167 -23.16 34.45 7.84
N HIS A 168 -22.51 35.55 7.45
CA HIS A 168 -23.17 36.65 6.73
C HIS A 168 -22.97 36.63 5.22
N GLU A 169 -21.87 36.04 4.73
CA GLU A 169 -21.50 36.04 3.31
C GLU A 169 -21.45 34.64 2.69
N GLY A 170 -21.53 33.58 3.49
CA GLY A 170 -21.34 32.21 3.02
C GLY A 170 -19.91 31.92 2.55
N ALA A 171 -18.97 32.84 2.77
CA ALA A 171 -17.57 32.75 2.38
C ALA A 171 -16.75 31.98 3.43
N TRP A 172 -15.89 31.05 3.00
CA TRP A 172 -14.95 30.41 3.92
C TRP A 172 -13.73 31.31 4.15
N ARG A 173 -13.30 31.44 5.40
CA ARG A 173 -12.11 32.21 5.76
C ARG A 173 -11.28 31.46 6.79
N SER A 174 -9.97 31.55 6.66
CA SER A 174 -9.05 31.13 7.70
C SER A 174 -9.11 32.15 8.84
N ARG A 175 -9.44 31.71 10.05
CA ARG A 175 -9.48 32.56 11.24
C ARG A 175 -8.65 31.96 12.36
N ARG A 176 -8.13 32.81 13.26
CA ARG A 176 -7.37 32.35 14.43
C ARG A 176 -8.34 31.81 15.47
N VAL A 177 -8.04 30.62 15.98
CA VAL A 177 -8.87 29.93 16.97
C VAL A 177 -8.00 29.52 18.15
N GLY A 178 -8.48 29.84 19.34
CA GLY A 178 -7.71 29.76 20.58
C GLY A 178 -7.43 31.14 21.15
N LYS A 179 -7.57 31.27 22.47
CA LYS A 179 -7.21 32.48 23.21
C LYS A 179 -6.70 32.09 24.59
N VAL A 180 -5.54 32.63 24.97
CA VAL A 180 -4.92 32.41 26.28
C VAL A 180 -4.81 33.72 27.03
N VAL A 181 -5.17 33.73 28.31
CA VAL A 181 -5.01 34.87 29.21
C VAL A 181 -4.45 34.42 30.56
N PRO A 182 -3.63 35.23 31.26
CA PRO A 182 -3.32 34.99 32.66
C PRO A 182 -4.61 34.89 33.47
N LEU A 183 -4.69 33.96 34.42
CA LEU A 183 -5.93 33.71 35.17
C LEU A 183 -6.37 34.94 35.97
N ALA A 184 -5.41 35.74 36.46
CA ALA A 184 -5.70 36.99 37.17
C ALA A 184 -6.39 38.05 36.28
N ASP A 185 -6.19 37.95 34.96
CA ASP A 185 -6.78 38.87 33.97
C ASP A 185 -8.05 38.27 33.32
N HIS A 186 -8.48 37.08 33.74
CA HIS A 186 -9.66 36.43 33.20
C HIS A 186 -10.93 37.20 33.59
N SER A 187 -11.73 37.57 32.58
CA SER A 187 -13.06 38.15 32.75
C SER A 187 -14.07 37.38 31.89
N PRO A 188 -15.20 36.90 32.47
CA PRO A 188 -16.26 36.25 31.70
C PRO A 188 -16.77 37.08 30.51
N ASP A 189 -16.81 38.41 30.66
CA ASP A 189 -17.25 39.34 29.61
C ASP A 189 -16.28 39.36 28.43
N GLY A 190 -14.98 39.12 28.67
CA GLY A 190 -13.95 39.06 27.62
C GLY A 190 -14.00 37.82 26.73
N PHE A 191 -14.88 36.86 27.07
CA PHE A 191 -15.19 35.63 26.33
C PHE A 191 -16.69 35.54 25.96
N ALA A 192 -17.49 36.52 26.35
CA ALA A 192 -18.92 36.58 26.05
C ALA A 192 -19.16 37.22 24.67
N GLY A 193 -20.01 36.59 23.85
CA GLY A 193 -20.35 37.11 22.52
C GLY A 193 -19.28 36.95 21.44
N ALA A 194 -18.15 36.32 21.73
CA ALA A 194 -17.16 35.96 20.72
C ALA A 194 -17.70 34.82 19.82
N ASP A 195 -17.36 34.87 18.53
CA ASP A 195 -17.60 33.76 17.61
C ASP A 195 -16.88 32.51 18.11
N ARG A 196 -17.47 31.33 17.91
CA ARG A 196 -16.92 30.05 18.39
C ARG A 196 -17.06 28.96 17.35
N THR A 197 -16.23 27.92 17.50
CA THR A 197 -16.31 26.69 16.72
C THR A 197 -16.14 25.48 17.64
N VAL A 198 -16.79 24.37 17.29
CA VAL A 198 -16.62 23.10 18.02
C VAL A 198 -15.38 22.40 17.47
N ILE A 199 -14.47 22.05 18.38
CA ILE A 199 -13.21 21.39 18.04
C ILE A 199 -13.37 19.87 18.18
N ASN A 200 -12.86 19.12 17.19
CA ASN A 200 -12.74 17.67 17.25
C ASN A 200 -11.30 17.22 16.92
N ALA A 201 -11.03 15.92 16.86
CA ALA A 201 -9.69 15.40 16.59
C ALA A 201 -9.12 15.78 15.19
N LEU A 202 -9.97 16.25 14.28
CA LEU A 202 -9.60 16.72 12.93
C LEU A 202 -9.58 18.25 12.81
N GLY A 203 -9.67 18.98 13.93
CA GLY A 203 -9.79 20.43 13.96
C GLY A 203 -11.24 20.81 14.14
N ASN A 204 -11.99 20.92 13.05
CA ASN A 204 -13.44 21.13 13.06
C ASN A 204 -14.06 20.43 11.84
N GLU A 205 -15.38 20.55 11.66
CA GLU A 205 -16.12 19.94 10.54
C GLU A 205 -15.60 20.33 9.14
N THR A 206 -14.85 21.43 9.02
CA THR A 206 -14.44 22.03 7.74
C THR A 206 -12.93 22.02 7.50
N THR A 207 -12.12 21.88 8.55
CA THR A 207 -10.65 21.84 8.46
C THR A 207 -10.16 20.43 8.16
N GLY A 208 -10.73 19.40 8.81
CA GLY A 208 -10.54 18.00 8.43
C GLY A 208 -9.11 17.46 8.44
N SER A 209 -8.19 17.99 9.25
CA SER A 209 -6.78 17.58 9.25
C SER A 209 -6.54 16.34 10.12
N ALA A 210 -5.99 15.27 9.53
CA ALA A 210 -5.65 14.04 10.23
C ALA A 210 -4.52 14.20 11.29
N THR A 211 -3.79 15.31 11.26
CA THR A 211 -2.69 15.59 12.20
C THR A 211 -3.00 16.64 13.24
N PHE A 212 -4.21 17.22 13.23
CA PHE A 212 -4.59 18.31 14.12
C PHE A 212 -4.39 17.97 15.60
N ALA A 213 -4.94 16.86 16.07
CA ALA A 213 -4.85 16.50 17.50
C ALA A 213 -3.43 16.15 17.99
N ALA A 214 -2.46 15.98 17.08
CA ALA A 214 -1.09 15.60 17.42
C ALA A 214 -0.08 16.75 17.20
N SER A 215 -0.26 17.57 16.16
CA SER A 215 0.71 18.56 15.72
C SER A 215 0.57 19.89 16.46
N LEU A 216 1.63 20.32 17.16
CA LEU A 216 1.73 21.62 17.84
C LEU A 216 1.37 22.79 16.90
N ALA A 217 1.85 22.73 15.66
CA ALA A 217 1.63 23.79 14.67
C ALA A 217 0.14 23.94 14.29
N GLU A 218 -0.61 22.83 14.30
CA GLU A 218 -2.02 22.84 13.91
C GLU A 218 -2.96 23.16 15.07
N ASN A 219 -2.54 22.94 16.31
CA ASN A 219 -3.39 23.06 17.50
C ASN A 219 -2.87 24.05 18.55
N ARG A 220 -1.99 24.99 18.17
CA ARG A 220 -1.45 26.02 19.06
C ARG A 220 -2.58 26.81 19.72
N ASN A 221 -2.52 26.92 21.05
CA ASN A 221 -3.54 27.50 21.90
C ASN A 221 -4.91 26.78 21.87
N ILE A 222 -4.93 25.49 21.49
CA ILE A 222 -6.10 24.60 21.58
C ILE A 222 -5.73 23.33 22.39
N LEU A 223 -4.71 22.58 21.96
CA LEU A 223 -4.17 21.40 22.67
C LEU A 223 -2.69 21.58 23.05
N SER A 224 -2.19 22.80 22.93
CA SER A 224 -0.84 23.17 23.28
C SER A 224 -0.74 24.64 23.68
N TRP A 225 0.32 24.97 24.40
CA TRP A 225 0.60 26.30 24.90
C TRP A 225 2.12 26.55 24.97
N HIS A 226 2.52 27.80 24.79
CA HIS A 226 3.91 28.24 24.84
C HIS A 226 4.12 29.19 26.03
N ASP A 227 5.02 28.81 26.94
CA ASP A 227 5.47 29.61 28.07
C ASP A 227 6.82 30.28 27.74
N PRO A 228 6.87 31.60 27.48
CA PRO A 228 8.11 32.28 27.08
C PRO A 228 9.13 32.40 28.23
N LEU A 229 8.70 32.20 29.49
CA LEU A 229 9.49 32.38 30.72
C LEU A 229 10.03 33.81 30.95
N ASP A 230 9.43 34.84 30.34
CA ASP A 230 9.92 36.22 30.43
C ASP A 230 10.08 36.72 31.87
N GLY A 231 9.19 36.32 32.79
CA GLY A 231 9.26 36.66 34.21
C GLY A 231 10.51 36.13 34.96
N PHE A 232 11.20 35.15 34.40
CA PHE A 232 12.45 34.59 34.95
C PHE A 232 13.71 35.05 34.20
N ARG A 233 13.57 35.71 33.04
CA ARG A 233 14.71 36.10 32.21
C ARG A 233 15.38 37.35 32.79
N GLN A 234 16.64 37.21 33.21
CA GLN A 234 17.51 38.32 33.59
C GLN A 234 18.67 38.42 32.59
N ASN A 235 18.82 39.57 31.92
CA ASN A 235 19.81 39.75 30.83
C ASN A 235 19.73 38.66 29.74
N GLY A 236 18.52 38.20 29.42
CA GLY A 236 18.28 37.17 28.39
C GLY A 236 18.62 35.73 28.82
N ARG A 237 18.89 35.48 30.11
CA ARG A 237 19.20 34.16 30.69
C ARG A 237 18.23 33.80 31.81
N ILE A 238 17.94 32.51 31.96
CA ILE A 238 17.12 31.93 33.04
C ILE A 238 18.05 31.46 34.18
N PRO A 239 17.62 31.48 35.46
CA PRO A 239 18.39 30.93 36.58
C PRO A 239 18.76 29.46 36.38
N SER A 240 20.00 29.10 36.73
CA SER A 240 20.55 27.75 36.58
C SER A 240 19.76 26.69 37.39
N ASN A 241 19.22 27.08 38.53
CA ASN A 241 18.49 26.20 39.44
C ASN A 241 16.98 26.13 39.23
N LEU A 242 16.45 26.65 38.11
CA LEU A 242 15.02 26.65 37.84
C LEU A 242 14.54 25.25 37.43
N THR A 243 13.56 24.73 38.16
CA THR A 243 12.78 23.54 37.78
C THR A 243 11.32 23.96 37.59
N LEU A 244 10.69 23.46 36.54
CA LEU A 244 9.30 23.76 36.20
C LEU A 244 8.47 22.47 36.21
N SER A 245 7.19 22.58 36.57
CA SER A 245 6.19 21.52 36.37
C SER A 245 4.90 22.16 35.87
N TYR A 246 4.19 21.49 34.97
CA TYR A 246 2.97 22.03 34.35
C TYR A 246 1.80 21.08 34.56
N LEU A 247 0.76 21.56 35.25
CA LEU A 247 -0.53 20.91 35.40
C LEU A 247 -1.50 21.48 34.36
N VAL A 248 -2.17 20.58 33.66
CA VAL A 248 -3.20 20.90 32.66
C VAL A 248 -4.51 20.27 33.12
N VAL A 249 -5.57 21.08 33.24
CA VAL A 249 -6.91 20.61 33.58
C VAL A 249 -7.91 21.13 32.55
N GLY A 250 -8.69 20.25 31.92
CA GLY A 250 -9.63 20.60 30.85
C GLY A 250 -11.07 20.18 31.14
N TRP A 251 -12.03 20.92 30.59
CA TRP A 251 -13.46 20.61 30.66
C TRP A 251 -14.21 21.20 29.47
N TYR A 252 -15.49 20.83 29.33
CA TYR A 252 -16.37 21.33 28.28
C TYR A 252 -17.13 22.57 28.74
N ARG A 253 -17.13 23.63 27.93
CA ARG A 253 -18.02 24.79 28.14
C ARG A 253 -19.49 24.42 27.98
N ASP A 254 -19.81 23.75 26.87
CA ASP A 254 -21.16 23.24 26.60
C ASP A 254 -21.24 21.77 27.01
N ARG A 255 -22.14 21.49 27.95
CA ARG A 255 -22.38 20.14 28.44
C ARG A 255 -22.82 19.15 27.37
N HIS A 256 -23.45 19.60 26.27
CA HIS A 256 -23.89 18.69 25.20
C HIS A 256 -22.71 18.09 24.44
N ASN A 257 -21.56 18.76 24.46
CA ASN A 257 -20.33 18.29 23.84
C ASN A 257 -19.54 17.33 24.74
N ASP A 258 -19.87 17.25 26.03
CA ASP A 258 -19.25 16.30 26.95
C ASP A 258 -19.61 14.86 26.53
N PRO A 259 -18.64 13.93 26.40
CA PRO A 259 -18.88 12.56 25.97
C PRO A 259 -20.00 11.84 26.75
N LEU A 260 -20.15 12.15 28.05
CA LEU A 260 -21.22 11.58 28.87
C LEU A 260 -22.61 11.99 28.39
N HIS A 261 -22.78 13.17 27.80
CA HIS A 261 -24.07 13.68 27.32
C HIS A 261 -24.22 13.54 25.81
N HIS A 262 -23.14 13.73 25.06
CA HIS A 262 -23.06 13.60 23.62
C HIS A 262 -23.54 12.22 23.15
N PHE A 263 -23.04 11.16 23.78
CA PHE A 263 -23.48 9.79 23.45
C PHE A 263 -24.80 9.38 24.10
N CYS A 264 -25.16 9.99 25.23
CA CYS A 264 -26.37 9.63 25.97
C CYS A 264 -27.60 10.46 25.57
N ALA A 265 -27.52 11.27 24.51
CA ALA A 265 -28.63 12.07 24.02
C ALA A 265 -29.81 11.18 23.57
N GLY A 266 -30.85 11.10 24.39
CA GLY A 266 -32.12 10.46 24.04
C GLY A 266 -32.31 8.98 24.43
N GLN A 267 -31.33 8.31 25.06
CA GLN A 267 -31.50 6.96 25.63
C GLN A 267 -30.83 6.81 27.00
N PRO A 268 -31.34 5.95 27.92
CA PRO A 268 -30.67 5.67 29.19
C PRO A 268 -29.48 4.73 28.96
N TRP A 269 -28.26 5.25 29.13
CA TRP A 269 -27.03 4.46 29.09
C TRP A 269 -26.58 4.08 30.51
N THR A 270 -26.00 2.89 30.66
CA THR A 270 -25.24 2.51 31.86
C THR A 270 -23.82 3.03 31.76
N LEU A 271 -23.22 3.38 32.90
CA LEU A 271 -21.82 3.81 32.96
C LEU A 271 -20.85 2.81 32.29
N ASP A 272 -21.08 1.51 32.43
CA ASP A 272 -20.25 0.47 31.80
C ASP A 272 -20.27 0.52 30.27
N ALA A 273 -21.45 0.77 29.67
CA ALA A 273 -21.59 0.88 28.22
C ALA A 273 -20.88 2.14 27.68
N PHE A 274 -20.94 3.25 28.43
CA PHE A 274 -20.18 4.46 28.12
C PHE A 274 -18.67 4.22 28.17
N LEU A 275 -18.18 3.60 29.26
CA LEU A 275 -16.76 3.29 29.42
C LEU A 275 -16.26 2.36 28.32
N GLN A 276 -17.00 1.29 28.01
CA GLN A 276 -16.64 0.37 26.92
C GLN A 276 -16.59 1.05 25.56
N ARG A 277 -17.51 1.98 25.27
CA ARG A 277 -17.53 2.73 24.00
C ARG A 277 -16.26 3.55 23.77
N LEU A 278 -15.68 4.11 24.83
CA LEU A 278 -14.48 4.95 24.75
C LEU A 278 -13.18 4.19 25.04
N SER A 279 -13.24 2.86 25.22
CA SER A 279 -12.13 2.04 25.74
C SER A 279 -11.59 2.55 27.07
N TRP A 280 -12.47 2.97 27.97
CA TRP A 280 -12.16 3.42 29.33
C TRP A 280 -12.52 2.34 30.35
N SER A 281 -11.93 2.45 31.54
CA SER A 281 -12.11 1.55 32.67
C SER A 281 -12.00 2.33 33.97
N MET A 282 -12.65 1.85 35.04
CA MET A 282 -12.55 2.43 36.39
C MET A 282 -12.47 1.30 37.42
N GLU A 283 -11.86 1.57 38.58
CA GLU A 283 -11.79 0.61 39.68
C GLU A 283 -13.16 0.48 40.36
N ARG A 284 -13.57 -0.77 40.54
CA ARG A 284 -14.95 -1.14 40.87
C ARG A 284 -15.28 -0.77 42.32
N SER A 285 -16.27 0.10 42.54
CA SER A 285 -17.09 0.09 43.75
C SER A 285 -18.49 -0.43 43.39
N ASP A 286 -19.23 -0.95 44.37
CA ASP A 286 -20.45 -1.78 44.24
C ASP A 286 -21.68 -1.14 43.52
N ALA A 287 -21.50 -0.04 42.78
CA ALA A 287 -22.54 0.68 42.03
C ALA A 287 -22.70 0.15 40.60
N GLN A 288 -22.90 -1.15 40.42
CA GLN A 288 -23.31 -1.70 39.14
C GLN A 288 -24.78 -1.31 38.84
N SER A 289 -25.05 -0.89 37.61
CA SER A 289 -26.39 -0.57 37.08
C SER A 289 -26.98 0.82 37.37
N ALA A 290 -26.24 1.75 37.96
CA ALA A 290 -26.73 3.14 38.04
C ALA A 290 -26.75 3.78 36.64
N ALA A 291 -27.88 4.35 36.26
CA ALA A 291 -27.96 5.20 35.06
C ALA A 291 -27.00 6.39 35.23
N VAL A 292 -26.35 6.80 34.13
CA VAL A 292 -25.54 8.03 34.12
C VAL A 292 -26.43 9.19 34.58
N ASN A 293 -26.00 9.91 35.62
CA ASN A 293 -26.76 11.03 36.16
C ASN A 293 -26.59 12.24 35.22
N GLN A 294 -27.69 12.95 34.94
CA GLN A 294 -27.69 14.16 34.10
C GLN A 294 -26.82 15.30 34.64
N GLU A 295 -26.38 15.23 35.90
CA GLU A 295 -25.48 16.22 36.50
C GLU A 295 -23.98 15.85 36.43
N GLN A 296 -23.63 14.69 35.87
CA GLN A 296 -22.23 14.25 35.75
C GLN A 296 -21.50 14.92 34.58
N SER A 297 -20.19 15.14 34.73
CA SER A 297 -19.32 15.69 33.67
C SER A 297 -17.89 15.12 33.72
N CYS A 298 -17.20 15.13 32.59
CA CYS A 298 -15.80 14.72 32.48
C CYS A 298 -14.86 15.89 32.77
N ILE A 299 -13.83 15.66 33.60
CA ILE A 299 -12.71 16.59 33.83
C ILE A 299 -11.42 15.90 33.40
N PHE A 300 -10.70 16.52 32.48
CA PHE A 300 -9.45 16.03 31.93
C PHE A 300 -8.29 16.56 32.75
N HIS A 301 -7.31 15.75 33.10
CA HIS A 301 -6.18 16.21 33.92
C HIS A 301 -4.87 15.50 33.57
N GLY A 302 -3.76 16.22 33.66
CA GLY A 302 -2.42 15.64 33.52
C GLY A 302 -1.33 16.59 34.00
N LEU A 303 -0.23 16.03 34.49
CA LEU A 303 0.92 16.78 34.99
C LEU A 303 2.18 16.34 34.25
N VAL A 304 2.98 17.27 33.76
CA VAL A 304 4.39 17.01 33.44
C VAL A 304 5.25 17.58 34.55
N ALA A 305 5.97 16.71 35.26
CA ALA A 305 6.74 17.07 36.43
C ALA A 305 8.24 17.13 36.11
N HIS A 306 8.94 18.04 36.79
CA HIS A 306 10.40 18.14 36.76
C HIS A 306 11.00 18.48 35.38
N VAL A 307 10.36 19.39 34.65
CA VAL A 307 10.95 20.00 33.45
C VAL A 307 12.18 20.81 33.87
N ASN A 308 13.36 20.24 33.64
CA ASN A 308 14.63 20.93 33.84
C ASN A 308 14.90 21.80 32.62
N TYR A 309 15.03 23.09 32.84
CA TYR A 309 15.45 24.00 31.79
C TYR A 309 16.89 23.71 31.31
N TRP A 310 17.28 24.20 30.14
CA TRP A 310 18.66 24.11 29.65
C TRP A 310 19.62 24.87 30.57
N ASN A 311 20.07 24.20 31.62
CA ASN A 311 21.16 24.66 32.45
C ASN A 311 22.37 23.74 32.29
N PHE A 312 23.50 24.37 31.96
CA PHE A 312 24.80 23.75 31.80
C PHE A 312 25.32 23.00 33.01
N GLU A 313 24.87 23.34 34.22
CA GLU A 313 25.37 22.70 35.44
C GLU A 313 24.59 21.44 35.82
N VAL A 314 23.37 21.26 35.30
CA VAL A 314 22.39 20.34 35.89
C VAL A 314 21.62 19.47 34.90
N PHE A 315 21.57 19.80 33.61
CA PHE A 315 20.97 18.95 32.58
C PHE A 315 22.07 18.30 31.71
N GLY A 316 22.10 16.97 31.69
CA GLY A 316 23.09 16.17 30.95
C GLY A 316 22.56 15.46 29.70
N GLY A 317 21.38 15.84 29.20
CA GLY A 317 20.71 15.19 28.06
C GLY A 317 20.96 15.86 26.70
N THR A 318 20.18 15.45 25.70
CA THR A 318 20.23 16.01 24.34
C THR A 318 19.57 17.39 24.27
N MET A 319 20.06 18.25 23.37
CA MET A 319 19.47 19.57 23.13
C MET A 319 18.06 19.45 22.53
N LEU A 320 17.86 18.53 21.58
CA LEU A 320 16.58 18.20 20.95
C LEU A 320 16.34 16.68 21.05
N GLY A 321 15.12 16.22 20.81
CA GLY A 321 14.75 14.82 20.99
C GLY A 321 15.18 13.90 19.84
N TYR A 322 15.46 14.46 18.66
CA TYR A 322 15.75 13.67 17.46
C TYR A 322 17.05 12.83 17.56
N PRO A 323 17.11 11.65 16.92
CA PRO A 323 18.31 10.81 16.87
C PRO A 323 19.53 11.54 16.27
N GLY A 324 20.69 11.45 16.92
CA GLY A 324 21.88 12.21 16.53
C GLY A 324 21.94 13.65 17.04
N ALA A 325 20.92 14.15 17.76
CA ALA A 325 20.96 15.48 18.37
C ALA A 325 22.16 15.62 19.33
N SER A 326 22.81 16.78 19.27
CA SER A 326 23.94 17.10 20.13
C SER A 326 23.56 17.12 21.62
N PHE A 327 24.44 16.61 22.47
CA PHE A 327 24.31 16.71 23.92
C PHE A 327 24.65 18.12 24.40
N VAL A 328 24.01 18.53 25.49
CA VAL A 328 24.28 19.79 26.16
C VAL A 328 25.66 19.69 26.87
N HIS A 329 26.66 20.49 26.46
CA HIS A 329 28.02 20.59 27.04
C HIS A 329 28.94 19.35 26.96
N ALA A 330 28.91 18.61 25.85
CA ALA A 330 29.61 17.33 25.72
C ALA A 330 30.75 17.28 24.67
N GLY A 331 31.17 18.40 24.06
CA GLY A 331 32.14 18.38 22.96
C GLY A 331 31.70 17.51 21.76
N THR A 332 32.65 16.95 20.99
CA THR A 332 32.41 16.21 19.71
C THR A 332 31.70 14.85 19.86
N SER A 333 31.27 14.45 21.06
CA SER A 333 30.57 13.18 21.23
C SER A 333 29.15 13.27 20.66
N GLN A 334 28.81 12.35 19.77
CA GLN A 334 27.48 12.29 19.15
C GLN A 334 26.42 11.66 20.07
N GLY A 335 25.16 12.02 19.80
CA GLY A 335 23.93 11.52 20.43
C GLY A 335 23.67 10.03 20.21
N ARG A 336 22.39 9.64 20.24
CA ARG A 336 21.92 8.35 19.68
C ARG A 336 22.52 8.11 18.28
N PRO A 337 22.75 6.86 17.86
CA PRO A 337 23.27 6.58 16.52
C PRO A 337 22.41 7.27 15.45
N PRO A 338 23.04 7.78 14.38
CA PRO A 338 22.33 8.44 13.28
C PRO A 338 21.31 7.49 12.65
N LEU A 339 20.31 8.08 12.01
CA LEU A 339 19.29 7.34 11.26
C LEU A 339 19.93 6.64 10.06
N SER A 340 19.72 5.34 9.90
CA SER A 340 20.17 4.60 8.70
C SER A 340 19.00 4.34 7.76
N VAL A 341 19.23 4.43 6.44
CA VAL A 341 18.16 4.34 5.44
C VAL A 341 18.44 3.26 4.41
N GLY A 342 17.52 2.29 4.32
CA GLY A 342 17.41 1.38 3.18
C GLY A 342 16.33 1.83 2.21
N ILE A 343 16.54 1.70 0.91
CA ILE A 343 15.58 2.09 -0.13
C ILE A 343 15.34 0.93 -1.09
N GLY A 344 14.07 0.67 -1.37
CA GLY A 344 13.62 -0.34 -2.31
C GLY A 344 12.22 -0.05 -2.85
N PRO A 345 11.76 -0.76 -3.88
CA PRO A 345 10.40 -0.65 -4.42
C PRO A 345 9.32 -1.21 -3.47
N THR A 346 9.72 -2.03 -2.49
CA THR A 346 8.82 -2.63 -1.49
C THR A 346 9.42 -2.52 -0.09
N PRO A 347 8.61 -2.65 0.99
CA PRO A 347 9.10 -2.71 2.36
C PRO A 347 10.18 -3.78 2.60
N GLU A 348 9.99 -4.96 2.01
CA GLU A 348 10.88 -6.11 2.09
C GLU A 348 12.23 -5.79 1.46
N GLU A 349 12.23 -5.24 0.24
CA GLU A 349 13.45 -4.86 -0.46
C GLU A 349 14.17 -3.68 0.21
N ALA A 350 13.43 -2.72 0.79
CA ALA A 350 14.00 -1.59 1.53
C ALA A 350 14.69 -2.05 2.83
N LEU A 351 14.09 -3.01 3.55
CA LEU A 351 14.74 -3.62 4.72
C LEU A 351 15.96 -4.45 4.32
N THR A 352 15.84 -5.23 3.25
CA THR A 352 16.96 -6.02 2.69
C THR A 352 18.12 -5.12 2.29
N ALA A 353 17.84 -3.94 1.73
CA ALA A 353 18.85 -2.93 1.42
C ALA A 353 19.58 -2.42 2.67
N LEU A 354 18.85 -2.15 3.76
CA LEU A 354 19.41 -1.74 5.05
C LEU A 354 20.36 -2.82 5.60
N LEU A 355 19.92 -4.09 5.60
CA LEU A 355 20.72 -5.24 6.06
C LEU A 355 21.97 -5.46 5.20
N ALA A 356 21.85 -5.36 3.87
CA ALA A 356 22.96 -5.50 2.93
C ALA A 356 24.01 -4.39 3.09
N GLY A 357 23.58 -3.19 3.49
CA GLY A 357 24.46 -2.06 3.77
C GLY A 357 25.35 -2.25 4.99
N GLU A 358 24.80 -2.82 6.07
CA GLU A 358 25.54 -3.12 7.30
C GLU A 358 26.58 -4.23 7.12
N ASP A 359 26.35 -5.17 6.18
CA ASP A 359 27.23 -6.33 5.95
C ASP A 359 28.56 -5.99 5.24
N GLY A 360 28.70 -4.79 4.65
CA GLY A 360 29.95 -4.31 4.05
C GLY A 360 30.36 -5.01 2.74
N VAL A 361 30.54 -4.21 1.68
CA VAL A 361 31.35 -4.40 0.45
C VAL A 361 31.83 -5.83 0.08
N ASP A 362 31.39 -6.30 -1.11
CA ASP A 362 31.99 -7.31 -2.00
C ASP A 362 32.30 -8.72 -1.43
N HIS A 363 31.28 -9.55 -1.22
CA HIS A 363 31.45 -11.00 -1.05
C HIS A 363 31.34 -11.83 -2.35
N HIS A 364 31.20 -11.21 -3.53
CA HIS A 364 31.14 -11.96 -4.80
C HIS A 364 32.43 -12.74 -5.17
N GLN A 365 33.52 -12.63 -4.39
CA GLN A 365 34.79 -13.33 -4.67
C GLN A 365 35.14 -14.47 -3.71
N THR A 366 34.39 -14.70 -2.62
CA THR A 366 34.73 -15.75 -1.65
C THR A 366 33.48 -16.58 -1.32
N GLY A 367 33.41 -17.81 -1.86
CA GLY A 367 32.28 -18.74 -1.72
C GLY A 367 32.03 -19.23 -0.29
N THR A 368 31.61 -18.34 0.60
CA THR A 368 31.23 -18.57 2.00
C THR A 368 29.84 -17.95 2.27
N PRO A 369 29.13 -18.39 3.33
CA PRO A 369 27.69 -18.65 3.33
C PRO A 369 26.82 -17.40 3.14
N SER A 370 25.63 -17.63 2.58
CA SER A 370 24.62 -16.63 2.25
C SER A 370 24.47 -15.56 3.34
N THR A 371 24.60 -14.30 2.92
CA THR A 371 24.46 -13.09 3.75
C THR A 371 23.10 -13.04 4.46
N LEU A 372 22.99 -12.26 5.54
CA LEU A 372 21.73 -12.14 6.33
C LEU A 372 20.56 -11.72 5.45
N TRP A 373 20.80 -10.82 4.50
CA TRP A 373 19.78 -10.31 3.59
C TRP A 373 19.31 -11.38 2.57
N GLU A 374 20.18 -12.24 2.03
CA GLU A 374 19.79 -13.33 1.11
C GLU A 374 18.89 -14.36 1.80
N LYS A 375 19.21 -14.71 3.06
CA LYS A 375 18.40 -15.61 3.87
C LYS A 375 17.03 -15.01 4.19
N PHE A 376 17.00 -13.71 4.48
CA PHE A 376 15.79 -12.98 4.78
C PHE A 376 14.89 -12.81 3.56
N GLU A 377 15.45 -12.49 2.38
CA GLU A 377 14.72 -12.40 1.11
C GLU A 377 14.10 -13.76 0.74
N ASP A 378 14.85 -14.86 0.86
CA ASP A 378 14.31 -16.21 0.64
C ASP A 378 13.20 -16.56 1.64
N HIS A 379 13.34 -16.19 2.92
CA HIS A 379 12.27 -16.43 3.91
C HIS A 379 10.99 -15.64 3.62
N LEU A 380 11.11 -14.37 3.23
CA LEU A 380 9.98 -13.50 2.94
C LEU A 380 9.25 -13.86 1.64
N LEU A 381 9.98 -14.28 0.61
CA LEU A 381 9.43 -14.54 -0.71
C LEU A 381 8.98 -16.00 -0.91
N ARG A 382 9.20 -16.88 0.07
CA ARG A 382 8.78 -18.29 0.02
C ARG A 382 7.24 -18.41 0.09
N PRO A 383 6.61 -19.09 -0.87
CA PRO A 383 5.20 -19.44 -0.77
C PRO A 383 4.94 -20.38 0.41
N ALA A 384 3.80 -20.21 1.09
CA ALA A 384 3.40 -21.04 2.24
C ALA A 384 3.24 -22.55 1.90
N GLN A 385 3.05 -22.89 0.62
CA GLN A 385 2.85 -24.26 0.14
C GLN A 385 4.15 -25.02 -0.16
N THR A 386 5.32 -24.37 -0.03
CA THR A 386 6.62 -25.03 -0.28
C THR A 386 7.04 -25.84 0.95
N PRO A 387 7.25 -27.17 0.86
CA PRO A 387 7.67 -27.98 2.00
C PRO A 387 8.99 -27.46 2.61
N ALA A 388 9.05 -27.33 3.93
CA ALA A 388 10.23 -26.84 4.63
C ALA A 388 11.46 -27.72 4.31
N GLY A 389 12.53 -27.11 3.80
CA GLY A 389 13.81 -27.77 3.52
C GLY A 389 14.21 -27.89 2.04
N HIS A 390 13.35 -27.52 1.10
CA HIS A 390 13.70 -27.40 -0.31
C HIS A 390 13.89 -25.92 -0.68
N ALA A 391 14.94 -25.60 -1.45
CA ALA A 391 15.11 -24.26 -2.00
C ALA A 391 13.90 -23.94 -2.90
N ALA A 392 13.28 -22.77 -2.70
CA ALA A 392 12.19 -22.34 -3.56
C ALA A 392 12.70 -22.20 -5.00
N ASP A 393 11.89 -22.61 -5.98
CA ASP A 393 12.22 -22.41 -7.38
C ASP A 393 12.47 -20.92 -7.63
N ALA A 394 13.62 -20.59 -8.21
CA ALA A 394 14.00 -19.21 -8.50
C ALA A 394 12.97 -18.49 -9.40
N ALA A 395 12.22 -19.23 -10.21
CA ALA A 395 11.13 -18.67 -11.00
C ALA A 395 9.95 -18.21 -10.11
N VAL A 396 9.60 -18.98 -9.09
CA VAL A 396 8.52 -18.66 -8.14
C VAL A 396 8.91 -17.46 -7.27
N LEU A 397 10.14 -17.43 -6.78
CA LEU A 397 10.68 -16.28 -6.03
C LEU A 397 10.68 -15.00 -6.91
N GLY A 398 11.11 -15.12 -8.16
CA GLY A 398 11.13 -14.00 -9.10
C GLY A 398 9.74 -13.43 -9.42
N SER A 399 8.75 -14.31 -9.60
CA SER A 399 7.35 -13.91 -9.83
C SER A 399 6.74 -13.25 -8.58
N THR A 400 7.06 -13.78 -7.39
CA THR A 400 6.56 -13.24 -6.11
C THR A 400 7.15 -11.86 -5.84
N ALA A 401 8.46 -11.69 -5.99
CA ALA A 401 9.13 -10.39 -5.87
C ALA A 401 8.56 -9.36 -6.85
N HIS A 402 8.34 -9.75 -8.11
CA HIS A 402 7.73 -8.87 -9.10
C HIS A 402 6.33 -8.42 -8.67
N GLY A 403 5.50 -9.33 -8.17
CA GLY A 403 4.15 -9.05 -7.68
C GLY A 403 4.10 -8.07 -6.50
N LEU A 404 5.09 -8.11 -5.59
CA LEU A 404 5.16 -7.19 -4.44
C LEU A 404 5.37 -5.72 -4.83
N GLY A 405 5.88 -5.45 -6.04
CA GLY A 405 6.02 -4.09 -6.58
C GLY A 405 4.70 -3.44 -7.04
N PHE A 406 3.55 -4.09 -6.77
CA PHE A 406 2.24 -3.62 -7.19
C PHE A 406 1.24 -3.59 -6.04
N ILE A 407 0.26 -2.71 -6.18
CA ILE A 407 -0.90 -2.61 -5.32
C ILE A 407 -2.10 -3.16 -6.09
N ALA A 408 -2.72 -4.23 -5.57
CA ALA A 408 -3.91 -4.82 -6.14
C ALA A 408 -5.14 -3.93 -5.88
N SER A 409 -5.96 -3.74 -6.91
CA SER A 409 -7.29 -3.14 -6.85
C SER A 409 -8.31 -4.17 -7.33
N GLY A 410 -9.40 -4.36 -6.59
CA GLY A 410 -10.42 -5.35 -6.92
C GLY A 410 -11.06 -5.07 -8.28
N ALA A 411 -11.39 -6.15 -9.01
CA ALA A 411 -11.97 -6.06 -10.35
C ALA A 411 -13.46 -6.43 -10.40
N GLY A 412 -14.07 -6.73 -9.25
CA GLY A 412 -15.44 -7.22 -9.14
C GLY A 412 -15.49 -8.75 -9.02
N ALA A 413 -16.63 -9.33 -9.39
CA ALA A 413 -16.92 -10.75 -9.22
C ALA A 413 -17.41 -11.39 -10.52
N LYS A 414 -17.22 -12.70 -10.66
CA LYS A 414 -17.78 -13.54 -11.70
C LYS A 414 -18.57 -14.65 -11.02
N TRP A 415 -19.82 -14.82 -11.43
CA TRP A 415 -20.67 -15.87 -10.90
C TRP A 415 -20.36 -17.19 -11.59
N THR A 416 -20.15 -18.22 -10.78
CA THR A 416 -20.00 -19.62 -11.21
C THR A 416 -21.03 -20.49 -10.51
N VAL A 417 -21.25 -21.68 -11.05
CA VAL A 417 -22.22 -22.64 -10.52
C VAL A 417 -21.44 -23.86 -10.07
N VAL A 418 -21.55 -24.20 -8.78
CA VAL A 418 -20.82 -25.29 -8.13
C VAL A 418 -21.84 -26.27 -7.54
N ARG A 419 -21.55 -27.57 -7.48
CA ARG A 419 -22.43 -28.54 -6.80
C ARG A 419 -22.32 -28.42 -5.28
N LYS A 420 -23.41 -28.68 -4.57
CA LYS A 420 -23.45 -28.58 -3.09
C LYS A 420 -22.69 -29.69 -2.34
N ASN A 421 -22.30 -30.78 -3.01
CA ASN A 421 -21.71 -31.96 -2.40
C ASN A 421 -20.36 -32.31 -3.04
N GLU A 422 -19.27 -31.73 -2.54
CA GLU A 422 -17.96 -32.38 -2.52
C GLU A 422 -17.36 -32.21 -1.12
N PRO A 423 -17.33 -33.26 -0.29
CA PRO A 423 -16.31 -33.40 0.73
C PRO A 423 -15.06 -34.03 0.09
N ASP A 424 -13.89 -33.58 0.51
CA ASP A 424 -12.61 -34.27 0.33
C ASP A 424 -12.79 -35.77 0.68
N HIS A 425 -12.74 -36.66 -0.32
CA HIS A 425 -11.95 -37.89 -0.32
C HIS A 425 -12.32 -38.85 -1.45
N ASN A 426 -11.26 -39.43 -2.04
CA ASN A 426 -11.16 -40.73 -2.70
C ASN A 426 -12.33 -41.68 -2.42
N ASP A 427 -13.20 -41.89 -3.40
CA ASP A 427 -13.63 -43.23 -3.76
C ASP A 427 -14.08 -43.25 -5.22
N GLY A 428 -13.47 -44.16 -5.98
CA GLY A 428 -13.83 -44.40 -7.36
C GLY A 428 -15.27 -44.90 -7.47
N GLN A 429 -15.93 -44.46 -8.54
CA GLN A 429 -17.30 -44.80 -8.97
C GLN A 429 -18.38 -43.83 -8.50
N SER A 430 -18.57 -42.78 -9.31
CA SER A 430 -19.86 -42.11 -9.53
C SER A 430 -19.87 -41.46 -10.92
N GLU A 431 -19.99 -42.29 -11.97
CA GLU A 431 -20.40 -41.84 -13.31
C GLU A 431 -21.90 -41.46 -13.26
N HIS A 432 -22.23 -40.20 -12.97
CA HIS A 432 -23.42 -39.53 -13.48
C HIS A 432 -23.19 -38.01 -13.52
N ASP A 433 -22.46 -37.66 -14.58
CA ASP A 433 -22.23 -36.35 -15.16
C ASP A 433 -23.56 -35.65 -15.47
N GLY A 434 -23.76 -34.45 -14.92
CA GLY A 434 -24.83 -33.56 -15.36
C GLY A 434 -24.28 -32.15 -15.30
N LEU A 435 -24.03 -31.54 -16.46
CA LEU A 435 -23.68 -30.13 -16.59
C LEU A 435 -24.93 -29.26 -16.40
N PRO A 436 -24.78 -27.94 -16.10
CA PRO A 436 -25.88 -27.01 -16.15
C PRO A 436 -26.57 -27.05 -17.53
N THR A 437 -27.90 -27.01 -17.54
CA THR A 437 -28.71 -27.03 -18.78
C THR A 437 -28.40 -25.81 -19.65
N PRO A 438 -28.64 -25.86 -20.98
CA PRO A 438 -28.43 -24.69 -21.84
C PRO A 438 -29.17 -23.43 -21.37
N GLU A 439 -30.36 -23.60 -20.77
CA GLU A 439 -31.13 -22.50 -20.18
C GLU A 439 -30.44 -21.92 -18.93
N GLN A 440 -29.91 -22.79 -18.04
CA GLN A 440 -29.15 -22.35 -16.87
C GLN A 440 -27.85 -21.63 -17.26
N ARG A 441 -27.16 -22.10 -18.31
CA ARG A 441 -25.95 -21.44 -18.85
C ARG A 441 -26.27 -20.06 -19.41
N SER A 442 -27.35 -19.94 -20.18
CA SER A 442 -27.78 -18.64 -20.73
C SER A 442 -28.16 -17.65 -19.62
N LYS A 443 -28.87 -18.10 -18.58
CA LYS A 443 -29.18 -17.26 -17.40
C LYS A 443 -27.93 -16.85 -16.62
N LEU A 444 -26.95 -17.74 -16.47
CA LEU A 444 -25.66 -17.44 -15.86
C LEU A 444 -24.87 -16.41 -16.68
N GLU A 445 -24.90 -16.52 -18.00
CA GLU A 445 -24.27 -15.57 -18.92
C GLU A 445 -24.91 -14.19 -18.82
N GLU A 446 -26.24 -14.10 -18.80
CA GLU A 446 -26.95 -12.84 -18.58
C GLU A 446 -26.66 -12.21 -17.21
N LEU A 447 -26.51 -13.04 -16.17
CA LEU A 447 -26.11 -12.58 -14.84
C LEU A 447 -24.67 -12.04 -14.84
N ASN A 448 -23.73 -12.78 -15.45
CA ASN A 448 -22.34 -12.37 -15.57
C ASN A 448 -22.17 -11.13 -16.45
N GLN A 449 -22.99 -10.96 -17.48
CA GLN A 449 -23.00 -9.73 -18.28
C GLN A 449 -23.48 -8.53 -17.44
N ALA A 450 -24.56 -8.69 -16.68
CA ALA A 450 -25.04 -7.63 -15.78
C ALA A 450 -24.00 -7.30 -14.69
N GLN A 451 -23.31 -8.31 -14.14
CA GLN A 451 -22.22 -8.14 -13.19
C GLN A 451 -21.03 -7.38 -13.81
N ASN A 452 -20.62 -7.75 -15.03
CA ASN A 452 -19.58 -7.05 -15.77
C ASN A 452 -19.94 -5.57 -16.01
N ASP A 453 -21.21 -5.29 -16.35
CA ASP A 453 -21.71 -3.93 -16.54
C ASP A 453 -21.67 -3.13 -15.23
N LEU A 454 -22.05 -3.74 -14.09
CA LEU A 454 -21.95 -3.11 -12.76
C LEU A 454 -20.50 -2.79 -12.42
N ASP A 455 -19.61 -3.76 -12.56
CA ASP A 455 -18.19 -3.63 -12.26
C ASP A 455 -17.53 -2.54 -13.13
N HIS A 456 -17.91 -2.45 -14.41
CA HIS A 456 -17.47 -1.37 -15.29
C HIS A 456 -18.00 0.00 -14.83
N ASN A 457 -19.29 0.13 -14.51
CA ASN A 457 -19.87 1.41 -14.08
C ASN A 457 -19.32 1.88 -12.72
N LEU A 458 -19.05 0.97 -11.79
CA LEU A 458 -18.39 1.31 -10.53
C LEU A 458 -17.00 1.90 -10.76
N ARG A 459 -16.20 1.29 -11.65
CA ARG A 459 -14.89 1.84 -12.05
C ARG A 459 -15.01 3.21 -12.69
N GLU A 460 -16.00 3.41 -13.57
CA GLU A 460 -16.28 4.70 -14.20
C GLU A 460 -16.65 5.78 -13.16
N VAL A 461 -17.47 5.45 -12.16
CA VAL A 461 -17.81 6.38 -11.06
C VAL A 461 -16.55 6.78 -10.29
N CYS A 462 -15.69 5.83 -9.94
CA CYS A 462 -14.41 6.14 -9.28
C CYS A 462 -13.52 7.06 -10.14
N SER A 463 -13.38 6.76 -11.43
CA SER A 463 -12.62 7.61 -12.36
C SER A 463 -13.21 9.01 -12.49
N LEU A 464 -14.55 9.14 -12.51
CA LEU A 464 -15.25 10.43 -12.56
C LEU A 464 -15.07 11.23 -11.27
N HIS A 465 -15.09 10.60 -10.09
CA HIS A 465 -14.79 11.27 -8.83
C HIS A 465 -13.36 11.80 -8.79
N GLN A 466 -12.39 10.97 -9.21
CA GLN A 466 -11.01 11.40 -9.29
C GLN A 466 -10.86 12.59 -10.25
N LEU A 467 -11.50 12.53 -11.43
CA LEU A 467 -11.46 13.61 -12.39
C LEU A 467 -12.15 14.88 -11.88
N LEU A 468 -13.30 14.75 -11.21
CA LEU A 468 -14.00 15.87 -10.58
C LEU A 468 -13.12 16.54 -9.52
N TYR A 469 -12.46 15.75 -8.68
CA TYR A 469 -11.50 16.24 -7.69
C TYR A 469 -10.33 16.98 -8.36
N ASP A 470 -9.72 16.37 -9.37
CA ASP A 470 -8.59 16.96 -10.11
C ASP A 470 -9.02 18.32 -10.71
N GLN A 471 -10.19 18.39 -11.37
CA GLN A 471 -10.73 19.63 -11.95
C GLN A 471 -11.08 20.67 -10.88
N TRP A 472 -11.63 20.24 -9.75
CA TRP A 472 -11.93 21.12 -8.62
C TRP A 472 -10.66 21.70 -8.01
N TRP A 473 -9.62 20.88 -7.83
CA TRP A 473 -8.30 21.36 -7.40
C TRP A 473 -7.71 22.37 -8.40
N PHE A 474 -7.79 22.09 -9.71
CA PHE A 474 -7.33 23.06 -10.72
C PHE A 474 -8.15 24.34 -10.71
N TYR A 475 -9.47 24.25 -10.52
CA TYR A 475 -10.33 25.41 -10.36
C TYR A 475 -9.83 26.29 -9.20
N LEU A 476 -9.61 25.70 -8.03
CA LEU A 476 -9.13 26.40 -6.85
C LEU A 476 -7.75 27.03 -7.08
N TRP A 477 -6.78 26.24 -7.56
CA TRP A 477 -5.43 26.73 -7.82
C TRP A 477 -5.41 27.91 -8.79
N ASN A 478 -6.15 27.83 -9.90
CA ASN A 478 -6.19 28.90 -10.90
C ASN A 478 -7.01 30.11 -10.44
N SER A 479 -8.07 29.92 -9.67
CA SER A 479 -8.83 31.01 -9.06
C SER A 479 -7.96 31.84 -8.11
N LEU A 480 -7.17 31.18 -7.25
CA LEU A 480 -6.30 31.81 -6.25
C LEU A 480 -5.06 32.51 -6.86
N ARG A 481 -4.55 32.00 -7.99
CA ARG A 481 -3.32 32.51 -8.61
C ARG A 481 -3.52 33.46 -9.78
N PHE A 482 -4.56 33.24 -10.59
CA PHE A 482 -4.71 33.93 -11.88
C PHE A 482 -6.06 34.61 -12.06
N GLY A 483 -7.04 34.40 -11.17
CA GLY A 483 -8.40 34.98 -11.32
C GLY A 483 -9.17 34.46 -12.55
N ILE A 484 -8.72 33.35 -13.16
CA ILE A 484 -9.32 32.72 -14.33
C ILE A 484 -9.90 31.38 -13.89
N ALA A 485 -11.21 31.31 -13.69
CA ALA A 485 -11.82 30.17 -12.99
C ALA A 485 -13.09 29.60 -13.67
N GLU A 486 -13.75 30.34 -14.57
CA GLU A 486 -15.09 29.96 -15.08
C GLU A 486 -15.10 28.67 -15.92
N THR A 487 -14.07 28.42 -16.72
CA THR A 487 -13.99 27.20 -17.55
C THR A 487 -13.85 25.93 -16.69
N PHE A 488 -13.08 25.99 -15.61
CA PHE A 488 -12.91 24.89 -14.67
C PHE A 488 -14.16 24.67 -13.80
N LYS A 489 -14.82 25.77 -13.38
CA LYS A 489 -16.10 25.72 -12.64
C LYS A 489 -17.19 25.03 -13.46
N ALA A 490 -17.36 25.43 -14.72
CA ALA A 490 -18.33 24.82 -15.62
C ALA A 490 -18.09 23.31 -15.81
N ARG A 491 -16.83 22.87 -15.88
CA ARG A 491 -16.47 21.44 -15.96
C ARG A 491 -16.81 20.68 -14.70
N CYS A 492 -16.52 21.24 -13.53
CA CYS A 492 -16.89 20.62 -12.24
C CYS A 492 -18.41 20.37 -12.18
N ILE A 493 -19.22 21.33 -12.65
CA ILE A 493 -20.68 21.18 -12.71
C ILE A 493 -21.10 20.05 -13.66
N VAL A 494 -20.49 19.95 -14.85
CA VAL A 494 -20.78 18.87 -15.81
C VAL A 494 -20.39 17.51 -15.24
N LEU A 495 -19.18 17.40 -14.69
CA LEU A 495 -18.68 16.16 -14.10
C LEU A 495 -19.53 15.71 -12.90
N ALA A 496 -19.94 16.65 -12.03
CA ALA A 496 -20.83 16.34 -10.90
C ALA A 496 -22.20 15.82 -11.36
N LYS A 497 -22.74 16.30 -12.49
CA LYS A 497 -23.96 15.74 -13.09
C LYS A 497 -23.74 14.36 -13.68
N ASP A 498 -22.60 14.14 -14.33
CA ASP A 498 -22.24 12.83 -14.90
C ASP A 498 -22.06 11.77 -13.81
N VAL A 499 -21.43 12.14 -12.68
CA VAL A 499 -21.31 11.31 -11.46
C VAL A 499 -22.70 10.87 -10.99
N LYS A 500 -23.61 11.82 -10.72
CA LYS A 500 -24.97 11.52 -10.25
C LYS A 500 -25.76 10.64 -11.22
N ARG A 501 -25.60 10.84 -12.54
CA ARG A 501 -26.24 9.99 -13.55
C ARG A 501 -25.72 8.55 -13.46
N ARG A 502 -24.41 8.36 -13.35
CA ARG A 502 -23.78 7.03 -13.27
C ARG A 502 -24.10 6.31 -11.96
N GLU A 503 -24.20 7.01 -10.84
CA GLU A 503 -24.66 6.44 -9.56
C GLU A 503 -26.08 5.87 -9.65
N ALA A 504 -26.99 6.57 -10.35
CA ALA A 504 -28.34 6.08 -10.58
C ALA A 504 -28.34 4.81 -11.46
N GLU A 505 -27.47 4.74 -12.47
CA GLU A 505 -27.30 3.55 -13.32
C GLU A 505 -26.72 2.36 -12.53
N VAL A 506 -25.73 2.59 -11.66
CA VAL A 506 -25.20 1.59 -10.72
C VAL A 506 -26.32 1.04 -9.86
N THR A 507 -27.12 1.92 -9.24
CA THR A 507 -28.25 1.51 -8.39
C THR A 507 -29.24 0.63 -9.15
N ALA A 508 -29.56 0.99 -10.41
CA ALA A 508 -30.46 0.19 -11.24
C ALA A 508 -29.86 -1.17 -11.66
N LEU A 509 -28.54 -1.27 -11.85
CA LEU A 509 -27.85 -2.53 -12.17
C LEU A 509 -27.82 -3.47 -10.97
N VAL A 510 -27.63 -2.93 -9.76
CA VAL A 510 -27.68 -3.69 -8.51
C VAL A 510 -29.03 -4.38 -8.35
N ASP A 511 -30.12 -3.63 -8.53
CA ASP A 511 -31.48 -4.18 -8.47
C ASP A 511 -31.70 -5.27 -9.53
N ARG A 512 -31.12 -5.10 -10.71
CA ARG A 512 -31.19 -6.08 -11.81
C ARG A 512 -30.44 -7.37 -11.46
N ILE A 513 -29.23 -7.28 -10.94
CA ILE A 513 -28.41 -8.42 -10.52
C ILE A 513 -29.13 -9.19 -9.41
N ARG A 514 -29.67 -8.48 -8.41
CA ARG A 514 -30.45 -9.09 -7.32
C ARG A 514 -31.61 -9.94 -7.83
N LYS A 515 -32.37 -9.42 -8.79
CA LYS A 515 -33.49 -10.15 -9.43
C LYS A 515 -32.99 -11.38 -10.22
N ARG A 516 -32.01 -11.19 -11.10
CA ARG A 516 -31.45 -12.28 -11.92
C ARG A 516 -30.84 -13.40 -11.09
N ARG A 517 -30.23 -13.06 -9.97
CA ARG A 517 -29.67 -14.03 -9.02
C ARG A 517 -30.75 -14.88 -8.37
N LEU A 518 -31.86 -14.28 -7.95
CA LEU A 518 -33.03 -15.01 -7.45
C LEU A 518 -33.60 -15.93 -8.54
N ASP A 519 -33.80 -15.41 -9.76
CA ASP A 519 -34.33 -16.18 -10.89
C ASP A 519 -33.44 -17.40 -11.25
N LEU A 520 -32.11 -17.22 -11.22
CA LEU A 520 -31.15 -18.30 -11.48
C LEU A 520 -31.09 -19.29 -10.31
N ALA A 521 -31.13 -18.82 -9.06
CA ALA A 521 -31.17 -19.70 -7.89
C ALA A 521 -32.41 -20.60 -7.88
N GLU A 522 -33.57 -20.07 -8.27
CA GLU A 522 -34.80 -20.87 -8.47
C GLU A 522 -34.63 -21.90 -9.60
N ALA A 523 -33.97 -21.53 -10.70
CA ALA A 523 -33.74 -22.42 -11.84
C ALA A 523 -32.68 -23.52 -11.59
N LEU A 524 -31.76 -23.32 -10.62
CA LEU A 524 -30.67 -24.24 -10.30
C LEU A 524 -31.10 -25.42 -9.40
N GLY A 525 -32.21 -25.30 -8.66
CA GLY A 525 -32.72 -26.36 -7.78
C GLY A 525 -31.86 -26.61 -6.53
N SER A 526 -31.99 -27.80 -5.93
CA SER A 526 -31.30 -28.14 -4.66
C SER A 526 -29.83 -28.55 -4.82
N ASP A 527 -29.43 -28.98 -6.01
CA ASP A 527 -28.18 -29.73 -6.21
C ASP A 527 -26.99 -28.83 -6.54
N TRP A 528 -27.28 -27.59 -6.96
CA TRP A 528 -26.31 -26.58 -7.34
C TRP A 528 -26.39 -25.36 -6.43
N ARG A 529 -25.26 -24.67 -6.27
CA ARG A 529 -25.15 -23.37 -5.62
C ARG A 529 -24.48 -22.38 -6.55
N LEU A 530 -24.92 -21.14 -6.47
CA LEU A 530 -24.25 -20.02 -7.12
C LEU A 530 -23.13 -19.54 -6.21
N GLU A 531 -21.92 -19.41 -6.75
CA GLU A 531 -20.73 -18.97 -6.03
C GLU A 531 -20.12 -17.76 -6.75
N ALA A 532 -19.67 -16.76 -5.98
CA ALA A 532 -19.01 -15.58 -6.53
C ALA A 532 -17.49 -15.81 -6.49
N GLU A 533 -16.86 -15.82 -7.65
CA GLU A 533 -15.41 -15.88 -7.80
C GLU A 533 -14.86 -14.47 -8.05
N ALA A 534 -13.75 -14.10 -7.40
CA ALA A 534 -13.16 -12.78 -7.61
C ALA A 534 -12.55 -12.67 -9.02
N SER A 535 -12.90 -11.62 -9.75
CA SER A 535 -12.28 -11.34 -11.06
C SER A 535 -10.78 -10.96 -10.89
N PRO A 536 -9.92 -11.25 -11.89
CA PRO A 536 -8.51 -10.88 -11.84
C PRO A 536 -8.30 -9.38 -11.56
N PRO A 537 -7.51 -9.03 -10.53
CA PRO A 537 -7.40 -7.66 -10.04
C PRO A 537 -6.69 -6.74 -11.03
N PHE A 538 -6.91 -5.45 -10.86
CA PHE A 538 -6.09 -4.40 -11.48
C PHE A 538 -4.85 -4.14 -10.62
N TRP A 539 -3.74 -3.83 -11.26
CA TRP A 539 -2.45 -3.62 -10.60
C TRP A 539 -1.98 -2.20 -10.84
N GLY A 540 -1.78 -1.44 -9.77
CA GLY A 540 -1.12 -0.13 -9.79
C GLY A 540 0.32 -0.24 -9.30
N ALA A 541 1.22 0.58 -9.82
CA ALA A 541 2.59 0.63 -9.33
C ALA A 541 2.67 1.06 -7.86
N SER A 542 3.45 0.36 -7.04
CA SER A 542 3.77 0.84 -5.69
C SER A 542 4.62 2.11 -5.76
N ASP A 543 4.46 2.98 -4.77
CA ASP A 543 5.40 4.07 -4.52
C ASP A 543 6.68 3.45 -3.91
N PRO A 544 7.89 3.96 -4.23
CA PRO A 544 9.12 3.46 -3.60
C PRO A 544 9.08 3.64 -2.08
N VAL A 545 9.72 2.73 -1.36
CA VAL A 545 9.72 2.66 0.10
C VAL A 545 11.10 2.97 0.66
N VAL A 546 11.12 3.76 1.73
CA VAL A 546 12.31 3.96 2.57
C VAL A 546 12.12 3.22 3.88
N MET A 547 13.14 2.50 4.33
CA MET A 547 13.23 1.88 5.64
C MET A 547 14.20 2.69 6.50
N ILE A 548 13.71 3.25 7.61
CA ILE A 548 14.50 4.10 8.50
C ILE A 548 14.69 3.38 9.84
N GLN A 549 15.94 3.21 10.24
CA GLN A 549 16.35 2.64 11.53
C GLN A 549 16.73 3.74 12.53
N ASN A 550 16.70 3.43 13.83
CA ASN A 550 17.02 4.34 14.93
C ASN A 550 16.02 5.49 15.12
N MET A 551 14.78 5.35 14.65
CA MET A 551 13.74 6.38 14.73
C MET A 551 13.24 6.68 16.15
N GLY A 552 13.58 5.80 17.10
CA GLY A 552 13.10 5.85 18.47
C GLY A 552 11.74 5.15 18.64
N PRO A 553 11.25 5.04 19.89
CA PRO A 553 9.99 4.38 20.18
C PRO A 553 8.78 5.08 19.56
N SER A 554 7.92 4.33 18.86
CA SER A 554 6.71 4.85 18.18
C SER A 554 5.49 5.07 19.09
N HIS A 555 5.66 4.97 20.42
CA HIS A 555 4.55 4.85 21.38
C HIS A 555 4.21 6.11 22.20
N ASN A 556 4.78 7.28 21.89
CA ASN A 556 4.60 8.50 22.70
C ASN A 556 3.14 9.01 22.79
N HIS A 557 2.22 8.51 21.95
CA HIS A 557 0.78 8.83 22.00
C HIS A 557 -0.13 7.64 22.37
N SER A 558 0.46 6.54 22.84
CA SER A 558 -0.28 5.33 23.19
C SER A 558 -0.78 5.45 24.63
N PHE A 559 -2.10 5.43 24.79
CA PHE A 559 -2.73 5.26 26.09
C PHE A 559 -2.83 3.77 26.42
N PRO A 560 -2.86 3.38 27.70
CA PRO A 560 -3.32 2.04 28.08
C PRO A 560 -4.69 1.76 27.46
N ASP A 561 -4.89 0.54 26.97
CA ASP A 561 -6.19 0.07 26.47
C ASP A 561 -6.64 -1.12 27.32
N PRO A 562 -7.66 -0.96 28.20
CA PRO A 562 -8.47 0.25 28.39
C PRO A 562 -7.77 1.36 29.21
N LEU A 563 -8.14 2.62 28.99
CA LEU A 563 -7.68 3.78 29.76
C LEU A 563 -8.30 3.77 31.15
N TYR A 564 -7.51 4.00 32.19
CA TYR A 564 -8.01 4.01 33.56
C TYR A 564 -8.45 5.41 34.02
N CYS A 565 -9.75 5.61 34.27
CA CYS A 565 -10.35 6.84 34.81
C CYS A 565 -10.62 6.72 36.33
N ARG A 566 -10.87 7.86 36.99
CA ARG A 566 -11.08 7.94 38.45
C ARG A 566 -12.32 8.75 38.81
N PHE A 567 -12.86 8.55 40.01
CA PHE A 567 -13.84 9.45 40.60
C PHE A 567 -13.18 10.57 41.42
N GLU A 568 -13.94 11.64 41.70
CA GLU A 568 -13.47 12.81 42.48
C GLU A 568 -13.06 12.49 43.92
N ASP A 569 -13.54 11.39 44.52
CA ASP A 569 -13.14 10.95 45.86
C ASP A 569 -11.79 10.21 45.87
N GLN A 570 -11.32 9.79 44.68
CA GLN A 570 -10.01 9.18 44.45
C GLN A 570 -8.90 10.21 44.15
N ILE A 571 -9.15 11.50 44.40
CA ILE A 571 -8.12 12.54 44.38
C ILE A 571 -7.14 12.32 45.54
N VAL A 572 -5.85 12.38 45.24
CA VAL A 572 -4.75 12.19 46.19
C VAL A 572 -4.73 13.32 47.21
N LYS A 573 -4.68 12.96 48.49
CA LYS A 573 -4.61 13.91 49.62
C LYS A 573 -3.29 13.84 50.38
N GLN A 574 -2.53 12.76 50.21
CA GLN A 574 -1.27 12.51 50.90
C GLN A 574 -0.28 11.83 49.96
N ALA A 575 0.97 12.28 49.99
CA ALA A 575 2.08 11.64 49.27
C ALA A 575 3.20 11.27 50.24
N GLU A 576 3.85 10.13 50.01
CA GLU A 576 4.99 9.65 50.80
C GLU A 576 6.16 9.29 49.87
N VAL A 577 7.37 9.71 50.25
CA VAL A 577 8.62 9.43 49.55
C VAL A 577 9.55 8.68 50.49
N ASP A 578 9.85 7.42 50.16
CA ASP A 578 10.61 6.45 50.98
C ASP A 578 10.16 6.42 52.44
N GLY A 579 8.84 6.40 52.65
CA GLY A 579 8.20 6.34 53.96
C GLY A 579 8.08 7.68 54.70
N ASN A 580 8.59 8.79 54.14
CA ASN A 580 8.43 10.12 54.71
C ASN A 580 7.26 10.87 54.04
N GLN A 581 6.34 11.42 54.82
CA GLN A 581 5.27 12.26 54.29
C GLN A 581 5.82 13.53 53.64
N VAL A 582 5.36 13.80 52.42
CA VAL A 582 5.60 15.05 51.70
C VAL A 582 4.74 16.15 52.32
N ARG A 583 5.36 17.26 52.68
CA ARG A 583 4.68 18.44 53.23
C ARG A 583 4.54 19.50 52.14
N LEU A 584 3.32 20.01 51.94
CA LEU A 584 3.05 21.23 51.18
C LEU A 584 3.80 22.39 51.83
N ALA A 585 4.89 22.83 51.18
CA ALA A 585 5.82 23.80 51.75
C ALA A 585 5.37 25.27 51.63
N ASP A 586 4.45 25.61 50.71
CA ASP A 586 4.15 27.01 50.34
C ASP A 586 2.65 27.29 50.06
N ASP A 587 2.22 28.53 50.34
CA ASP A 587 0.88 29.10 50.07
C ASP A 587 0.60 29.34 48.56
N ALA A 588 1.57 29.14 47.66
CA ALA A 588 1.48 29.56 46.27
C ALA A 588 0.38 28.84 45.46
N ALA A 589 0.15 27.55 45.72
CA ALA A 589 -0.99 26.86 45.12
C ALA A 589 -2.33 27.40 45.65
N GLU A 590 -2.36 27.90 46.89
CA GLU A 590 -3.55 28.52 47.47
C GLU A 590 -3.91 29.84 46.81
N ASP A 591 -2.92 30.62 46.37
CA ASP A 591 -3.16 31.85 45.61
C ASP A 591 -3.91 31.55 44.30
N VAL A 592 -3.51 30.49 43.58
CA VAL A 592 -4.22 30.04 42.37
C VAL A 592 -5.62 29.55 42.72
N MET A 593 -5.77 28.75 43.79
CA MET A 593 -7.09 28.27 44.22
C MET A 593 -8.05 29.41 44.57
N ARG A 594 -7.56 30.49 45.21
CA ARG A 594 -8.36 31.69 45.50
C ARG A 594 -8.80 32.45 44.25
N LEU A 595 -8.01 32.42 43.18
CA LEU A 595 -8.43 33.00 41.89
C LEU A 595 -9.51 32.15 41.22
N VAL A 596 -9.41 30.81 41.33
CA VAL A 596 -10.42 29.88 40.78
C VAL A 596 -11.76 30.01 41.52
N ASP A 597 -11.72 30.29 42.82
CA ASP A 597 -12.91 30.51 43.64
C ASP A 597 -13.76 31.69 43.11
N GLY A 598 -14.91 31.36 42.53
CA GLY A 598 -15.88 32.32 41.99
C GLY A 598 -15.81 32.58 40.48
N LEU A 599 -14.78 32.08 39.78
CA LEU A 599 -14.69 32.20 38.31
C LEU A 599 -15.37 31.06 37.55
N PHE A 600 -15.32 29.84 38.08
CA PHE A 600 -15.81 28.64 37.39
C PHE A 600 -16.81 27.84 38.24
N PRO A 601 -17.85 27.24 37.63
CA PRO A 601 -18.82 26.41 38.34
C PRO A 601 -18.21 25.14 38.94
N HIS A 602 -17.05 24.71 38.44
CA HIS A 602 -16.31 23.52 38.87
C HIS A 602 -15.20 23.82 39.90
N ALA A 603 -15.17 25.01 40.50
CA ALA A 603 -14.07 25.47 41.37
C ALA A 603 -13.65 24.44 42.45
N GLY A 604 -14.60 23.73 43.05
CA GLY A 604 -14.31 22.71 44.08
C GLY A 604 -13.41 21.57 43.60
N VAL A 605 -13.71 20.96 42.44
CA VAL A 605 -12.90 19.86 41.87
C VAL A 605 -11.60 20.39 41.26
N LEU A 606 -11.62 21.58 40.65
CA LEU A 606 -10.42 22.23 40.11
C LEU A 606 -9.40 22.52 41.22
N ASN A 607 -9.84 23.06 42.36
CA ASN A 607 -8.99 23.32 43.52
C ASN A 607 -8.42 22.03 44.12
N ALA A 608 -9.21 20.96 44.15
CA ALA A 608 -8.74 19.64 44.59
C ALA A 608 -7.64 19.09 43.66
N LEU A 609 -7.78 19.24 42.34
CA LEU A 609 -6.76 18.84 41.35
C LEU A 609 -5.51 19.72 41.39
N ILE A 610 -5.63 21.03 41.63
CA ILE A 610 -4.48 21.93 41.85
C ILE A 610 -3.67 21.46 43.06
N ARG A 611 -4.35 21.11 44.16
CA ARG A 611 -3.71 20.58 45.37
C ARG A 611 -3.06 19.22 45.13
N GLU A 612 -3.72 18.31 44.39
CA GLU A 612 -3.13 17.02 43.96
C GLU A 612 -1.87 17.26 43.12
N GLY A 613 -1.93 18.14 42.12
CA GLY A 613 -0.78 18.50 41.28
C GLY A 613 0.39 19.08 42.08
N ALA A 614 0.13 19.97 43.05
CA ALA A 614 1.15 20.52 43.94
C ALA A 614 1.79 19.46 44.85
N LEU A 615 0.99 18.52 45.38
CA LEU A 615 1.49 17.39 46.17
C LEU A 615 2.39 16.48 45.34
N VAL A 616 1.97 16.13 44.12
CA VAL A 616 2.72 15.26 43.21
C VAL A 616 4.01 15.95 42.77
N GLU A 617 3.97 17.24 42.43
CA GLU A 617 5.15 18.04 42.09
C GLU A 617 6.20 17.99 43.21
N GLN A 618 5.80 18.23 44.45
CA GLN A 618 6.71 18.21 45.59
C GLN A 618 7.25 16.80 45.89
N ALA A 619 6.44 15.76 45.70
CA ALA A 619 6.88 14.38 45.83
C ALA A 619 7.94 14.04 44.79
N VAL A 620 7.73 14.44 43.53
CA VAL A 620 8.73 14.28 42.46
C VAL A 620 9.99 15.09 42.79
N ALA A 621 9.83 16.34 43.25
CA ALA A 621 10.94 17.19 43.63
C ALA A 621 11.79 16.57 44.76
N ALA A 622 11.17 15.96 45.77
CA ALA A 622 11.87 15.26 46.85
C ALA A 622 12.66 14.04 46.35
N LEU A 623 12.11 13.27 45.41
CA LEU A 623 12.81 12.14 44.78
C LEU A 623 14.01 12.60 43.96
N VAL A 624 13.82 13.61 43.11
CA VAL A 624 14.85 14.11 42.20
C VAL A 624 15.99 14.74 42.98
N VAL A 625 15.72 15.70 43.87
CA VAL A 625 16.78 16.47 44.57
C VAL A 625 17.71 15.55 45.34
N ARG A 626 17.17 14.49 45.96
CA ARG A 626 17.96 13.59 46.80
C ARG A 626 18.90 12.71 46.00
N ASP A 627 18.44 12.20 44.86
CA ASP A 627 19.15 11.15 44.11
C ASP A 627 19.92 11.70 42.90
N ARG A 628 19.75 13.00 42.57
CA ARG A 628 20.38 13.62 41.40
C ARG A 628 21.90 13.49 41.48
N PRO A 629 22.56 12.98 40.43
CA PRO A 629 24.01 12.93 40.42
C PRO A 629 24.56 14.37 40.34
N GLN A 630 25.71 14.63 40.97
CA GLN A 630 26.47 15.88 40.78
C GLN A 630 27.37 15.80 39.54
N ARG A 631 27.47 16.90 38.79
CA ARG A 631 28.32 16.99 37.60
C ARG A 631 29.79 16.73 37.98
N SER A 632 30.47 15.83 37.26
CA SER A 632 31.91 15.59 37.39
C SER A 632 32.69 16.17 36.21
N ARG A 633 34.00 16.42 36.40
CA ARG A 633 34.91 16.83 35.32
C ARG A 633 35.09 15.76 34.24
N ASP A 634 34.88 14.49 34.57
CA ASP A 634 34.81 13.39 33.60
C ASP A 634 33.40 13.32 33.00
N GLY A 635 33.28 13.73 31.73
CA GLY A 635 32.02 13.87 31.01
C GLY A 635 31.35 12.54 30.63
N ASN A 636 32.07 11.43 30.53
CA ASN A 636 31.48 10.12 30.20
C ASN A 636 30.94 9.45 31.45
N ALA A 637 31.73 9.42 32.53
CA ALA A 637 31.28 8.88 33.81
C ALA A 637 30.08 9.64 34.39
N TRP A 638 30.00 10.96 34.15
CA TRP A 638 28.81 11.78 34.45
C TRP A 638 27.58 11.29 33.69
N ARG A 639 27.69 11.05 32.38
CA ARG A 639 26.60 10.57 31.52
C ARG A 639 26.05 9.22 31.99
N ASP A 640 26.93 8.25 32.25
CA ASP A 640 26.50 6.93 32.73
C ASP A 640 25.76 7.00 34.07
N ARG A 641 26.11 7.96 34.94
CA ARG A 641 25.37 8.20 36.20
C ARG A 641 24.04 8.91 35.96
N TRP A 642 24.01 9.88 35.03
CA TRP A 642 22.79 10.57 34.62
C TRP A 642 21.78 9.59 34.02
N ASP A 643 22.18 8.77 33.06
CA ASP A 643 21.29 7.80 32.40
C ASP A 643 20.78 6.74 33.37
N ARG A 644 21.64 6.20 34.25
CA ARG A 644 21.20 5.29 35.31
C ARG A 644 20.20 5.94 36.27
N TRP A 645 20.47 7.17 36.70
CA TRP A 645 19.55 7.91 37.57
C TRP A 645 18.20 8.17 36.88
N LYS A 646 18.23 8.61 35.61
CA LYS A 646 17.03 8.83 34.78
C LYS A 646 16.21 7.54 34.65
N ASN A 647 16.86 6.42 34.32
CA ASN A 647 16.19 5.13 34.16
C ASN A 647 15.58 4.64 35.48
N ASN A 648 16.30 4.75 36.60
CA ASN A 648 15.78 4.40 37.92
C ASN A 648 14.57 5.28 38.32
N LEU A 649 14.57 6.56 37.95
CA LEU A 649 13.41 7.43 38.19
C LEU A 649 12.23 7.08 37.27
N ALA A 650 12.49 6.79 36.00
CA ALA A 650 11.46 6.37 35.05
C ALA A 650 10.76 5.07 35.50
N GLU A 651 11.48 4.13 36.11
CA GLU A 651 10.91 2.91 36.69
C GLU A 651 9.86 3.18 37.77
N ILE A 652 9.99 4.26 38.55
CA ILE A 652 9.00 4.65 39.57
C ILE A 652 7.66 5.03 38.92
N PHE A 653 7.72 5.60 37.72
CA PHE A 653 6.57 6.01 36.89
C PHE A 653 6.21 4.95 35.83
N SER A 654 6.73 3.73 35.95
CA SER A 654 6.32 2.59 35.11
C SER A 654 4.91 2.10 35.49
N PRO A 655 4.12 1.55 34.55
CA PRO A 655 2.86 0.85 34.87
C PRO A 655 3.02 -0.28 35.90
N ASN A 656 4.21 -0.90 35.91
CA ASN A 656 4.62 -1.97 36.81
C ASN A 656 5.86 -1.54 37.61
N PRO A 657 5.70 -0.69 38.65
CA PRO A 657 6.82 -0.23 39.45
C PRO A 657 7.41 -1.38 40.29
N PRO A 658 8.67 -1.28 40.73
CA PRO A 658 9.31 -2.28 41.58
C PRO A 658 8.52 -2.52 42.88
N THR A 659 8.66 -3.72 43.47
CA THR A 659 7.95 -4.14 44.69
C THR A 659 8.22 -3.24 45.90
N GLN A 660 9.42 -2.64 45.99
CA GLN A 660 9.72 -1.61 46.97
C GLN A 660 9.31 -0.23 46.42
N ARG A 661 8.13 0.24 46.82
CA ARG A 661 7.57 1.52 46.34
C ARG A 661 8.27 2.69 47.03
N ARG A 662 9.01 3.47 46.25
CA ARG A 662 9.68 4.71 46.71
C ARG A 662 8.75 5.92 46.75
N LEU A 663 7.66 5.87 45.99
CA LEU A 663 6.61 6.89 45.94
C LEU A 663 5.25 6.24 46.18
N GLU A 664 4.52 6.72 47.17
CA GLU A 664 3.14 6.32 47.44
C GLU A 664 2.22 7.53 47.41
N LEU A 665 1.14 7.44 46.64
CA LEU A 665 0.13 8.49 46.52
C LEU A 665 -1.20 7.96 47.07
N LYS A 666 -1.67 8.53 48.18
CA LYS A 666 -2.80 8.03 48.96
C LYS A 666 -4.03 8.95 48.84
N THR A 667 -5.19 8.36 48.59
CA THR A 667 -6.48 9.06 48.60
C THR A 667 -7.02 9.24 50.02
N GLY A 668 -8.14 9.96 50.18
CA GLY A 668 -8.79 10.14 51.49
C GLY A 668 -9.26 8.84 52.17
N GLN A 669 -9.40 7.75 51.42
CA GLN A 669 -9.74 6.40 51.90
C GLN A 669 -8.51 5.48 52.00
N LEU A 670 -7.28 6.03 51.89
CA LEU A 670 -6.00 5.30 51.93
C LEU A 670 -5.76 4.31 50.77
N HIS A 671 -6.53 4.39 49.67
CA HIS A 671 -6.20 3.70 48.43
C HIS A 671 -4.95 4.31 47.78
N THR A 672 -4.10 3.49 47.18
CA THR A 672 -2.87 3.96 46.51
C THR A 672 -3.09 4.12 45.01
N ILE A 673 -2.90 5.35 44.50
CA ILE A 673 -2.92 5.66 43.07
C ILE A 673 -1.52 5.48 42.49
N LYS A 674 -1.42 4.90 41.29
CA LYS A 674 -0.12 4.73 40.63
C LYS A 674 0.38 6.09 40.09
N PRO A 675 1.65 6.46 40.29
CA PRO A 675 2.18 7.76 39.84
C PRO A 675 1.99 8.04 38.34
N ASN A 676 2.13 7.00 37.52
CA ASN A 676 1.99 7.07 36.06
C ASN A 676 0.56 7.39 35.57
N GLN A 677 -0.44 7.32 36.44
CA GLN A 677 -1.82 7.73 36.13
C GLN A 677 -2.04 9.24 36.32
N LEU A 678 -1.12 9.95 36.98
CA LEU A 678 -1.26 11.36 37.34
C LEU A 678 -0.24 12.26 36.65
N ALA A 679 1.00 11.78 36.55
CA ALA A 679 2.11 12.60 36.10
C ALA A 679 3.07 11.82 35.19
N SER A 680 3.52 12.51 34.14
CA SER A 680 4.66 12.13 33.33
C SER A 680 5.91 12.82 33.88
N LEU A 681 6.99 12.05 34.06
CA LEU A 681 8.29 12.60 34.46
C LEU A 681 9.04 13.10 33.22
N TRP A 682 9.45 14.37 33.23
CA TRP A 682 10.28 14.92 32.15
C TRP A 682 11.74 14.48 32.30
N GLY A 683 12.16 13.49 31.51
CA GLY A 683 13.52 12.93 31.57
C GLY A 683 14.44 13.36 30.42
N GLU A 684 13.87 13.53 29.22
CA GLU A 684 14.57 13.92 27.99
C GLU A 684 13.64 14.74 27.08
N GLN A 685 14.20 15.37 26.06
CA GLN A 685 13.40 16.10 25.07
C GLN A 685 12.49 15.13 24.32
N PRO A 686 11.20 15.47 24.13
CA PRO A 686 10.28 14.61 23.40
C PRO A 686 10.71 14.50 21.93
N TRP A 687 10.44 13.34 21.33
CA TRP A 687 10.62 13.06 19.90
C TRP A 687 9.62 12.02 19.44
N SER A 688 8.66 12.44 18.63
CA SER A 688 7.59 11.58 18.12
C SER A 688 7.36 11.89 16.64
N PRO A 689 8.11 11.22 15.74
CA PRO A 689 8.00 11.42 14.29
C PRO A 689 6.58 11.28 13.77
N ARG A 690 6.15 12.21 12.91
CA ARG A 690 4.81 12.23 12.29
C ARG A 690 4.85 12.29 10.78
N HIS A 691 5.79 13.04 10.22
CA HIS A 691 5.88 13.25 8.78
C HIS A 691 7.27 12.91 8.25
N LEU A 692 7.28 12.40 7.02
CA LEU A 692 8.46 12.33 6.18
C LEU A 692 8.23 13.21 4.96
N ASP A 693 8.88 14.37 4.94
CA ASP A 693 8.96 15.21 3.75
C ASP A 693 10.16 14.74 2.92
N TRP A 694 9.94 14.51 1.64
CA TRP A 694 10.95 13.96 0.74
C TRP A 694 11.13 14.86 -0.47
N GLN A 695 12.38 14.95 -0.94
CA GLN A 695 12.75 15.54 -2.22
C GLN A 695 13.63 14.56 -2.99
N VAL A 696 13.30 14.36 -4.25
CA VAL A 696 14.03 13.47 -5.16
C VAL A 696 14.22 14.16 -6.51
N SER A 697 15.34 13.87 -7.16
CA SER A 697 15.58 14.27 -8.54
C SER A 697 15.23 13.10 -9.46
N TRP A 698 14.20 13.27 -10.30
CA TRP A 698 13.73 12.27 -11.26
C TRP A 698 14.32 12.52 -12.66
N CYS A 699 14.91 11.48 -13.25
CA CYS A 699 15.37 11.45 -14.63
C CYS A 699 14.53 10.42 -15.40
N PRO A 700 13.56 10.84 -16.23
CA PRO A 700 12.82 9.91 -17.07
C PRO A 700 13.74 9.26 -18.12
N ASP A 701 13.35 8.11 -18.65
CA ASP A 701 14.00 7.57 -19.82
C ASP A 701 13.63 8.37 -21.08
N ASP A 702 14.63 8.85 -21.82
CA ASP A 702 14.44 9.62 -23.07
C ASP A 702 14.06 8.66 -24.21
N LEU A 703 12.85 8.08 -24.13
CA LEU A 703 12.30 7.19 -25.15
C LEU A 703 11.34 7.95 -26.06
N SER A 704 11.87 8.93 -26.78
CA SER A 704 11.14 9.65 -27.83
C SER A 704 10.68 8.74 -28.99
N ASP A 705 11.31 7.57 -29.17
CA ASP A 705 11.00 6.58 -30.23
C ASP A 705 10.23 5.32 -29.75
N GLY A 706 9.74 5.30 -28.51
CA GLY A 706 8.82 4.25 -28.03
C GLY A 706 9.41 2.85 -27.85
N ASP A 707 10.70 2.63 -28.07
CA ASP A 707 11.33 1.31 -27.90
C ASP A 707 11.95 1.17 -26.50
N LEU A 708 11.13 0.75 -25.53
CA LEU A 708 11.52 0.39 -24.15
C LEU A 708 12.79 -0.46 -24.08
N GLU A 709 13.05 -1.24 -25.13
CA GLU A 709 14.18 -2.14 -25.21
C GLU A 709 15.52 -1.45 -25.43
N GLN A 710 15.55 -0.17 -25.79
CA GLN A 710 16.82 0.55 -25.84
C GLN A 710 17.41 0.67 -24.43
N ALA A 711 16.57 0.93 -23.44
CA ALA A 711 16.99 1.20 -22.08
C ALA A 711 16.87 0.01 -21.12
N TRP A 712 15.85 -0.82 -21.36
CA TRP A 712 15.45 -1.88 -20.46
C TRP A 712 15.57 -3.24 -21.15
N GLN A 713 15.82 -4.26 -20.35
CA GLN A 713 15.71 -5.64 -20.78
C GLN A 713 14.89 -6.39 -19.73
N LEU A 714 14.00 -7.28 -20.17
CA LEU A 714 13.39 -8.22 -19.24
C LEU A 714 14.51 -9.10 -18.70
N SER A 715 14.69 -9.09 -17.38
CA SER A 715 15.85 -9.73 -16.74
C SER A 715 15.93 -11.19 -17.19
N PRO A 716 17.09 -11.74 -17.59
CA PRO A 716 17.22 -13.18 -17.66
C PRO A 716 17.14 -13.73 -16.22
N GLY A 717 16.21 -14.66 -15.96
CA GLY A 717 16.18 -15.42 -14.72
C GLY A 717 17.47 -16.26 -14.57
N PRO A 718 17.77 -16.77 -13.36
CA PRO A 718 18.92 -17.65 -13.15
C PRO A 718 18.89 -18.78 -14.18
N ASN A 719 20.03 -19.01 -14.86
CA ASN A 719 20.20 -19.97 -15.97
C ASN A 719 19.69 -19.53 -17.35
N GLY A 720 19.49 -18.23 -17.58
CA GLY A 720 19.10 -17.68 -18.89
C GLY A 720 17.62 -17.88 -19.24
N ARG A 721 16.78 -18.10 -18.23
CA ARG A 721 15.31 -18.20 -18.34
C ARG A 721 14.67 -16.82 -18.50
N TRP A 722 13.37 -16.74 -18.82
CA TRP A 722 12.66 -15.47 -18.79
C TRP A 722 12.57 -14.99 -17.34
N GLY A 723 12.90 -13.73 -17.08
CA GLY A 723 12.61 -13.10 -15.79
C GLY A 723 11.27 -12.39 -15.86
N PHE A 724 10.79 -12.00 -14.68
CA PHE A 724 9.46 -11.42 -14.53
C PHE A 724 9.46 -9.90 -14.57
N ASP A 725 10.62 -9.27 -14.37
CA ASP A 725 10.75 -7.83 -14.23
C ASP A 725 11.86 -7.25 -15.11
N TYR A 726 11.67 -6.00 -15.51
CA TYR A 726 12.63 -5.22 -16.28
C TYR A 726 13.81 -4.79 -15.42
N ARG A 727 15.00 -4.89 -16.01
CA ARG A 727 16.23 -4.31 -15.47
C ARG A 727 16.86 -3.38 -16.50
N PRO A 728 17.55 -2.32 -16.03
CA PRO A 728 18.34 -1.49 -16.93
C PRO A 728 19.42 -2.33 -17.60
N LYS A 729 19.74 -2.03 -18.86
CA LYS A 729 20.84 -2.70 -19.55
C LYS A 729 22.19 -2.33 -18.91
N PRO A 730 23.19 -3.23 -18.88
CA PRO A 730 24.47 -2.98 -18.19
C PRO A 730 25.26 -1.75 -18.66
N HIS A 731 25.01 -1.27 -19.88
CA HIS A 731 25.69 -0.12 -20.48
C HIS A 731 24.85 1.16 -20.50
N GLN A 732 23.64 1.11 -19.93
CA GLN A 732 22.79 2.28 -19.78
C GLN A 732 23.49 3.30 -18.89
N THR A 733 23.43 4.58 -19.24
CA THR A 733 23.90 5.67 -18.38
C THR A 733 22.71 6.52 -17.96
N VAL A 734 22.67 6.96 -16.70
CA VAL A 734 21.63 7.89 -16.24
C VAL A 734 21.76 9.18 -17.06
N PRO A 735 20.73 9.57 -17.83
CA PRO A 735 20.73 10.83 -18.56
C PRO A 735 20.96 11.99 -17.58
N GLN A 736 21.92 12.88 -17.87
CA GLN A 736 22.19 14.06 -17.03
C GLN A 736 21.36 15.28 -17.44
N ASP A 737 20.58 15.17 -18.52
CA ASP A 737 19.83 16.28 -19.06
C ASP A 737 18.52 16.50 -18.27
N HIS A 738 18.39 17.68 -17.66
CA HIS A 738 17.19 18.24 -17.03
C HIS A 738 16.46 17.33 -16.02
N PRO A 739 17.08 16.92 -14.89
CA PRO A 739 16.36 16.24 -13.81
C PRO A 739 15.19 17.08 -13.29
N VAL A 740 14.05 16.42 -13.06
CA VAL A 740 12.84 17.03 -12.49
C VAL A 740 12.84 16.84 -10.98
N SER A 741 12.81 17.93 -10.22
CA SER A 741 12.68 17.85 -8.76
C SER A 741 11.25 17.48 -8.39
N LEU A 742 11.07 16.34 -7.71
CA LEU A 742 9.78 15.90 -7.17
C LEU A 742 9.82 16.02 -5.65
N ARG A 743 8.71 16.50 -5.07
CA ARG A 743 8.54 16.68 -3.63
C ARG A 743 7.23 16.09 -3.17
N GLY A 744 7.20 15.60 -1.93
CA GLY A 744 5.97 15.16 -1.28
C GLY A 744 6.15 15.00 0.22
N ARG A 745 5.02 14.73 0.88
CA ARG A 745 4.91 14.50 2.32
C ARG A 745 4.22 13.16 2.54
N SER A 746 4.82 12.32 3.38
CA SER A 746 4.27 11.03 3.78
C SER A 746 3.96 11.06 5.26
N LEU A 747 2.76 10.60 5.66
CA LEU A 747 2.44 10.38 7.07
C LEU A 747 3.19 9.13 7.54
N LEU A 748 4.04 9.28 8.55
CA LEU A 748 4.75 8.16 9.14
C LEU A 748 3.77 7.29 9.89
N VAL A 749 3.54 6.09 9.36
CA VAL A 749 2.82 5.03 10.05
C VAL A 749 3.86 4.06 10.58
N SER A 750 3.70 3.60 11.82
CA SER A 750 4.59 2.57 12.35
C SER A 750 4.40 1.29 11.52
N MET A 751 5.30 1.04 10.58
CA MET A 751 5.37 -0.21 9.82
C MET A 751 5.97 -1.35 10.63
N ALA A 752 5.54 -1.47 11.89
CA ALA A 752 5.47 -2.78 12.53
C ALA A 752 4.33 -3.58 11.86
N GLY A 753 4.42 -3.78 10.55
CA GLY A 753 3.62 -4.77 9.86
C GLY A 753 3.90 -6.10 10.56
N GLY A 754 2.86 -6.71 11.12
CA GLY A 754 3.01 -7.98 11.84
C GLY A 754 3.77 -9.02 11.01
N SER A 755 3.68 -8.95 9.67
CA SER A 755 4.43 -9.81 8.74
C SER A 755 5.95 -9.65 8.80
N ILE A 756 6.49 -8.43 8.71
CA ILE A 756 7.95 -8.19 8.76
C ILE A 756 8.50 -8.54 10.14
N LYS A 757 7.79 -8.13 11.20
CA LYS A 757 8.19 -8.47 12.57
C LYS A 757 8.16 -9.97 12.81
N ALA A 758 7.10 -10.66 12.39
CA ALA A 758 6.99 -12.12 12.50
C ALA A 758 8.08 -12.82 11.68
N ALA A 759 8.39 -12.36 10.47
CA ALA A 759 9.46 -12.91 9.65
C ALA A 759 10.84 -12.75 10.30
N LEU A 760 11.11 -11.59 10.92
CA LEU A 760 12.34 -11.37 11.70
C LEU A 760 12.38 -12.24 12.95
N GLU A 761 11.28 -12.35 13.71
CA GLU A 761 11.19 -13.22 14.89
C GLU A 761 11.38 -14.70 14.54
N GLU A 762 10.81 -15.15 13.43
CA GLU A 762 10.98 -16.52 12.92
C GLU A 762 12.43 -16.77 12.45
N LEU A 763 13.05 -15.80 11.78
CA LEU A 763 14.47 -15.86 11.41
C LEU A 763 15.35 -15.94 12.67
N ARG A 764 15.04 -15.17 13.71
CA ARG A 764 15.72 -15.19 15.02
C ARG A 764 15.62 -16.56 15.68
N GLU A 765 14.48 -17.24 15.57
CA GLU A 765 14.28 -18.59 16.12
C GLU A 765 15.00 -19.66 15.30
N LYS A 766 15.04 -19.53 13.97
CA LYS A 766 15.62 -20.52 13.05
C LYS A 766 17.13 -20.40 12.87
N ASP A 767 17.70 -19.20 12.92
CA ASP A 767 19.13 -18.94 12.75
C ASP A 767 19.75 -18.28 13.98
N VAL A 768 20.19 -19.13 14.92
CA VAL A 768 20.81 -18.73 16.19
C VAL A 768 22.03 -17.82 15.97
N SER A 769 22.72 -17.93 14.84
CA SER A 769 23.91 -17.11 14.55
C SER A 769 23.60 -15.63 14.35
N GLN A 770 22.36 -15.28 14.01
CA GLN A 770 21.91 -13.91 13.72
C GLN A 770 20.93 -13.37 14.77
N ALA A 771 20.62 -14.15 15.82
CA ALA A 771 19.56 -13.83 16.76
C ALA A 771 19.78 -12.54 17.58
N GLU A 772 21.03 -12.26 17.97
CA GLU A 772 21.41 -11.04 18.69
C GLU A 772 21.20 -9.81 17.80
N ARG A 773 21.69 -9.89 16.55
CA ARG A 773 21.56 -8.82 15.56
C ARG A 773 20.11 -8.50 15.19
N VAL A 774 19.26 -9.52 15.03
CA VAL A 774 17.82 -9.32 14.80
C VAL A 774 17.15 -8.69 16.02
N SER A 775 17.57 -9.06 17.23
CA SER A 775 17.04 -8.47 18.46
C SER A 775 17.41 -6.98 18.59
N ASP A 776 18.63 -6.62 18.19
CA ASP A 776 19.07 -5.22 18.13
C ASP A 776 18.25 -4.41 17.11
N LEU A 777 18.03 -4.94 15.90
CA LEU A 777 17.21 -4.31 14.86
C LEU A 777 15.77 -4.07 15.33
N LEU A 778 15.15 -5.06 16.00
CA LEU A 778 13.80 -4.92 16.57
C LEU A 778 13.76 -3.93 17.74
N GLY A 779 14.85 -3.80 18.51
CA GLY A 779 14.97 -2.90 19.65
C GLY A 779 15.21 -1.43 19.28
N GLN A 780 15.81 -1.16 18.12
CA GLN A 780 16.20 0.19 17.68
C GLN A 780 15.08 1.02 17.03
N GLY A 781 13.91 0.43 16.80
CA GLY A 781 12.75 1.10 16.18
C GLY A 781 12.93 1.25 14.67
N LEU A 782 12.26 0.36 13.92
CA LEU A 782 12.21 0.36 12.46
C LEU A 782 10.92 1.02 11.97
N VAL A 783 11.06 1.98 11.06
CA VAL A 783 9.94 2.63 10.39
C VAL A 783 10.16 2.55 8.90
N GLY A 784 9.38 1.72 8.23
CA GLY A 784 9.26 1.80 6.78
C GLY A 784 8.19 2.80 6.39
N GLN A 785 8.41 3.56 5.32
CA GLN A 785 7.45 4.52 4.80
C GLN A 785 7.54 4.58 3.28
N ALA A 786 6.41 4.39 2.60
CA ALA A 786 6.33 4.69 1.16
C ALA A 786 6.48 6.20 0.94
N LEU A 787 7.24 6.61 -0.07
CA LEU A 787 7.33 7.99 -0.58
C LEU A 787 5.98 8.35 -1.22
N THR A 788 4.99 8.57 -0.37
CA THR A 788 3.58 8.61 -0.73
C THR A 788 3.34 9.77 -1.67
N GLY A 789 2.68 9.47 -2.80
CA GLY A 789 2.41 10.46 -3.84
C GLY A 789 3.50 10.56 -4.91
N PHE A 790 4.60 9.80 -4.82
CA PHE A 790 5.63 9.79 -5.87
C PHE A 790 5.05 9.49 -7.26
N ASN A 791 4.28 8.41 -7.40
CA ASN A 791 3.63 8.06 -8.67
C ASN A 791 2.56 9.08 -9.08
N GLN A 792 1.88 9.73 -8.12
CA GLN A 792 0.91 10.79 -8.43
C GLN A 792 1.61 12.02 -9.00
N ARG A 793 2.78 12.41 -8.46
CA ARG A 793 3.55 13.55 -8.96
C ARG A 793 4.02 13.30 -10.40
N LEU A 794 4.48 12.07 -10.70
CA LEU A 794 4.83 11.65 -12.07
C LEU A 794 3.64 11.69 -13.03
N ALA A 795 2.44 11.38 -12.54
CA ALA A 795 1.20 11.51 -13.31
C ALA A 795 0.70 12.97 -13.44
N GLY A 796 1.45 13.97 -12.95
CA GLY A 796 1.06 15.38 -12.94
C GLY A 796 -0.08 15.71 -11.98
N ARG A 797 -0.31 14.87 -10.95
CA ARG A 797 -1.37 15.03 -9.95
C ARG A 797 -0.85 15.59 -8.64
N ASN A 798 -1.78 16.08 -7.81
CA ASN A 798 -1.49 16.49 -6.44
C ASN A 798 -1.14 15.25 -5.60
N THR A 799 -0.01 15.30 -4.90
CA THR A 799 0.55 14.22 -4.06
C THR A 799 -0.26 13.95 -2.79
N LEU A 800 -1.15 14.87 -2.44
CA LEU A 800 -1.97 14.84 -1.23
C LEU A 800 -3.44 14.62 -1.56
N ALA A 801 -3.77 14.55 -2.85
CA ALA A 801 -5.09 14.14 -3.26
C ALA A 801 -5.34 12.72 -2.75
N PRO A 802 -6.47 12.48 -2.05
CA PRO A 802 -6.84 11.12 -1.72
C PRO A 802 -6.90 10.33 -3.04
N ARG A 803 -6.21 9.19 -3.10
CA ARG A 803 -6.39 8.26 -4.21
C ARG A 803 -7.83 7.78 -4.12
N ILE A 804 -8.73 8.27 -4.98
CA ILE A 804 -10.09 7.73 -5.10
C ILE A 804 -9.98 6.45 -5.93
N LEU A 805 -9.28 5.48 -5.35
CA LEU A 805 -9.31 4.10 -5.75
C LEU A 805 -10.32 3.45 -4.81
N PRO A 806 -11.31 2.69 -5.30
CA PRO A 806 -12.19 1.99 -4.39
C PRO A 806 -11.32 1.10 -3.50
N ARG A 807 -11.47 1.24 -2.17
CA ARG A 807 -10.85 0.31 -1.21
C ARG A 807 -11.43 -1.08 -1.49
N PRO A 808 -10.66 -2.02 -2.06
CA PRO A 808 -11.08 -3.38 -2.23
C PRO A 808 -10.46 -4.16 -1.06
N SER A 809 -10.86 -3.84 0.17
CA SER A 809 -10.40 -4.62 1.31
C SER A 809 -11.23 -5.91 1.39
N ALA A 810 -10.59 -7.03 0.99
CA ALA A 810 -10.98 -8.42 1.20
C ALA A 810 -12.00 -9.04 0.20
N PRO A 811 -12.00 -10.39 0.03
CA PRO A 811 -12.58 -11.07 -1.13
C PRO A 811 -14.12 -11.09 -1.08
N TRP A 812 -14.70 -10.80 -2.24
CA TRP A 812 -16.13 -10.64 -2.57
C TRP A 812 -16.95 -11.91 -2.40
N THR A 813 -17.01 -12.43 -1.17
CA THR A 813 -17.51 -13.78 -0.89
C THR A 813 -18.96 -13.81 -0.39
N ASP A 814 -19.55 -12.69 0.03
CA ASP A 814 -20.92 -12.61 0.54
C ASP A 814 -21.77 -11.46 -0.06
N ASP A 815 -23.07 -11.70 -0.27
CA ASP A 815 -24.04 -10.72 -0.81
C ASP A 815 -24.19 -9.46 0.06
N ALA A 816 -24.04 -9.63 1.37
CA ALA A 816 -24.14 -8.54 2.34
C ALA A 816 -22.99 -7.52 2.21
N ASP A 817 -21.90 -7.91 1.55
CA ASP A 817 -20.73 -7.06 1.32
C ASP A 817 -20.86 -6.27 0.01
N VAL A 818 -21.57 -6.79 -0.98
CA VAL A 818 -21.93 -6.07 -2.20
C VAL A 818 -22.90 -4.93 -1.86
N GLU A 819 -23.97 -5.19 -1.09
CA GLU A 819 -24.89 -4.13 -0.64
C GLU A 819 -24.19 -3.07 0.24
N ARG A 820 -23.24 -3.48 1.10
CA ARG A 820 -22.42 -2.55 1.88
C ARG A 820 -21.45 -1.73 1.02
N LEU A 821 -20.89 -2.31 -0.04
CA LEU A 821 -20.02 -1.60 -0.99
C LEU A 821 -20.81 -0.51 -1.72
N ILE A 822 -22.01 -0.84 -2.19
CA ILE A 822 -22.89 0.09 -2.89
C ILE A 822 -23.32 1.21 -1.95
N ALA A 823 -23.68 0.88 -0.71
CA ALA A 823 -24.00 1.87 0.31
C ALA A 823 -22.79 2.78 0.62
N THR A 824 -21.59 2.23 0.81
CA THR A 824 -20.37 3.01 1.12
C THR A 824 -19.93 3.87 -0.06
N ALA A 825 -20.01 3.34 -1.28
CA ALA A 825 -19.68 4.06 -2.50
C ALA A 825 -20.68 5.19 -2.75
N LEU A 826 -21.99 4.94 -2.61
CA LEU A 826 -23.04 5.96 -2.73
C LEU A 826 -22.93 7.01 -1.61
N GLU A 827 -22.62 6.62 -0.37
CA GLU A 827 -22.45 7.54 0.75
C GLU A 827 -21.19 8.40 0.59
N THR A 828 -20.07 7.83 0.14
CA THR A 828 -18.84 8.59 -0.17
C THR A 828 -19.05 9.53 -1.34
N ALA A 829 -19.78 9.07 -2.35
CA ALA A 829 -20.09 9.85 -3.54
C ALA A 829 -21.11 10.95 -3.28
N GLU A 830 -22.12 10.68 -2.46
CA GLU A 830 -23.10 11.66 -1.99
C GLU A 830 -22.43 12.69 -1.08
N THR A 831 -21.50 12.29 -0.21
CA THR A 831 -20.70 13.20 0.61
C THR A 831 -19.80 14.07 -0.24
N LEU A 832 -19.09 13.50 -1.23
CA LEU A 832 -18.24 14.25 -2.18
C LEU A 832 -19.06 15.15 -3.11
N ALA A 833 -20.23 14.70 -3.57
CA ALA A 833 -21.13 15.46 -4.42
C ALA A 833 -21.83 16.58 -3.65
N GLN A 834 -22.23 16.36 -2.40
CA GLN A 834 -22.78 17.41 -1.52
C GLN A 834 -21.70 18.43 -1.15
N THR A 835 -20.47 17.98 -0.87
CA THR A 835 -19.32 18.85 -0.59
C THR A 835 -18.91 19.64 -1.83
N ALA A 836 -18.85 19.01 -3.01
CA ALA A 836 -18.56 19.68 -4.28
C ALA A 836 -19.69 20.62 -4.71
N CYS A 837 -20.97 20.25 -4.56
CA CYS A 837 -22.09 21.15 -4.88
C CYS A 837 -22.17 22.35 -3.94
N LYS A 838 -21.89 22.17 -2.63
CA LYS A 838 -21.72 23.29 -1.69
C LYS A 838 -20.48 24.12 -2.06
N ALA A 839 -19.34 23.49 -2.34
CA ALA A 839 -18.10 24.18 -2.69
C ALA A 839 -18.15 24.94 -4.03
N ILE A 840 -18.95 24.50 -5.01
CA ILE A 840 -19.15 25.21 -6.29
C ILE A 840 -20.00 26.48 -6.13
N GLY A 841 -20.88 26.53 -5.12
CA GLY A 841 -21.56 27.76 -4.69
C GLY A 841 -20.67 28.68 -3.83
N VAL A 842 -19.62 28.12 -3.20
CA VAL A 842 -18.68 28.82 -2.32
C VAL A 842 -17.28 28.99 -2.95
N ALA A 843 -17.24 28.80 -4.27
CA ALA A 843 -16.04 28.62 -5.06
C ALA A 843 -15.17 29.89 -5.13
N ASP A 844 -15.75 31.05 -4.83
CA ASP A 844 -15.02 32.32 -4.76
C ASP A 844 -14.14 32.44 -3.50
N HIS A 845 -14.24 31.53 -2.52
CA HIS A 845 -13.67 31.74 -1.18
C HIS A 845 -12.98 30.53 -0.50
N MET A 846 -12.86 29.36 -1.15
CA MET A 846 -12.06 28.25 -0.56
C MET A 846 -10.65 28.23 -1.12
N ALA A 847 -9.65 28.22 -0.24
CA ALA A 847 -8.31 27.76 -0.57
C ALA A 847 -8.11 26.36 0.05
N VAL A 848 -7.72 25.38 -0.76
CA VAL A 848 -7.49 24.01 -0.28
C VAL A 848 -6.03 23.85 0.13
N PRO A 849 -5.77 23.30 1.33
CA PRO A 849 -4.45 22.96 1.87
C PRO A 849 -3.50 22.34 0.85
N ASP A 850 -2.45 23.07 0.45
CA ASP A 850 -1.25 22.48 -0.10
C ASP A 850 -0.40 22.02 1.09
N LEU A 851 -0.54 20.74 1.49
CA LEU A 851 0.32 20.13 2.52
C LEU A 851 1.73 19.83 1.99
N ALA A 852 2.03 20.17 0.73
CA ALA A 852 3.31 19.96 0.10
C ALA A 852 4.10 21.27 0.18
N PRO A 853 5.44 21.22 0.31
CA PRO A 853 6.27 22.41 0.22
C PRO A 853 5.99 23.13 -1.12
N PRO A 854 5.85 24.47 -1.14
CA PRO A 854 5.65 25.22 -2.38
C PRO A 854 6.70 24.86 -3.43
N ASP A 855 6.24 24.55 -4.64
CA ASP A 855 7.10 24.43 -5.81
C ASP A 855 7.33 25.83 -6.38
N THR A 856 8.60 26.24 -6.54
CA THR A 856 8.95 27.59 -7.02
C THR A 856 9.40 27.59 -8.48
N ASP A 857 9.51 26.43 -9.13
CA ASP A 857 9.93 26.36 -10.53
C ASP A 857 8.72 26.51 -11.47
N HIS A 858 8.23 27.75 -11.55
CA HIS A 858 7.05 28.15 -12.32
C HIS A 858 7.19 27.95 -13.85
N THR A 859 8.38 27.59 -14.34
CA THR A 859 8.68 27.36 -15.76
C THR A 859 8.68 25.88 -16.14
N ALA A 860 8.84 24.97 -15.17
CA ALA A 860 8.82 23.51 -15.37
C ALA A 860 7.39 22.92 -15.38
N GLU A 861 6.37 23.74 -15.10
CA GLU A 861 4.94 23.36 -15.18
C GLU A 861 4.45 23.06 -16.62
N ARG A 862 5.34 22.92 -17.61
CA ARG A 862 5.06 22.08 -18.79
C ARG A 862 5.03 20.60 -18.36
N ARG A 863 3.96 20.28 -17.63
CA ARG A 863 3.38 18.98 -17.26
C ARG A 863 4.04 17.80 -17.97
N HIS A 864 5.08 17.25 -17.36
CA HIS A 864 5.48 15.87 -17.57
C HIS A 864 4.42 14.96 -16.94
N ALA A 865 3.24 14.88 -17.56
CA ALA A 865 2.26 13.86 -17.22
C ALA A 865 2.66 12.60 -18.01
N GLU A 866 3.55 11.81 -17.43
CA GLU A 866 4.00 10.57 -18.05
C GLU A 866 3.00 9.47 -17.68
N PRO A 867 2.30 8.83 -18.63
CA PRO A 867 1.41 7.72 -18.30
C PRO A 867 2.16 6.47 -17.80
N ARG A 868 3.49 6.45 -17.95
CA ARG A 868 4.39 5.37 -17.59
C ARG A 868 5.48 5.88 -16.65
N ARG A 869 5.75 5.15 -15.57
CA ARG A 869 6.95 5.33 -14.75
C ARG A 869 8.08 4.51 -15.35
N SER A 870 9.09 5.16 -15.91
CA SER A 870 10.32 4.52 -16.38
C SER A 870 11.49 5.50 -16.32
N GLY A 871 12.53 5.16 -15.55
CA GLY A 871 13.66 6.07 -15.36
C GLY A 871 14.44 5.81 -14.08
N TRP A 872 15.11 6.86 -13.59
CA TRP A 872 15.94 6.82 -12.40
C TRP A 872 15.59 7.97 -11.46
N PHE A 873 15.80 7.78 -10.16
CA PHE A 873 15.84 8.92 -9.24
C PHE A 873 17.00 8.84 -8.26
N SER A 874 17.42 10.01 -7.79
CA SER A 874 18.27 10.16 -6.62
C SER A 874 17.49 10.84 -5.51
N VAL A 875 17.80 10.49 -4.25
CA VAL A 875 17.21 11.16 -3.10
C VAL A 875 18.06 12.35 -2.72
N ASP A 876 17.46 13.53 -2.77
CA ASP A 876 18.14 14.79 -2.46
C ASP A 876 18.04 15.08 -0.95
N HIS A 877 16.84 14.92 -0.39
CA HIS A 877 16.54 15.17 1.03
C HIS A 877 15.45 14.24 1.59
N LEU A 878 15.62 13.84 2.85
CA LEU A 878 14.60 13.15 3.64
C LEU A 878 14.49 13.83 5.00
N TRP A 879 13.43 14.63 5.19
CA TRP A 879 13.17 15.33 6.44
C TRP A 879 12.14 14.58 7.27
N VAL A 880 12.58 14.03 8.39
CA VAL A 880 11.68 13.48 9.41
C VAL A 880 11.28 14.62 10.34
N ILE A 881 9.98 14.82 10.51
CA ILE A 881 9.40 15.92 11.30
C ILE A 881 8.54 15.32 12.41
N ASP A 882 8.74 15.78 13.65
CA ASP A 882 7.92 15.38 14.80
C ASP A 882 6.72 16.29 15.02
N ASP A 883 5.93 15.91 16.01
CA ASP A 883 4.73 16.59 16.45
C ASP A 883 4.94 17.94 17.18
N PHE A 884 6.18 18.31 17.53
CA PHE A 884 6.58 19.61 18.08
C PHE A 884 7.26 20.52 17.05
N GLY A 885 7.44 20.06 15.80
CA GLY A 885 8.14 20.78 14.73
C GLY A 885 9.68 20.65 14.79
N GLN A 886 10.21 19.72 15.59
CA GLN A 886 11.60 19.29 15.46
C GLN A 886 11.76 18.51 14.15
N TRP A 887 12.92 18.63 13.50
CA TRP A 887 13.16 17.89 12.27
C TRP A 887 14.62 17.48 12.12
N VAL A 888 14.85 16.39 11.40
CA VAL A 888 16.19 15.90 11.04
C VAL A 888 16.23 15.56 9.56
N ASP A 889 17.29 15.99 8.88
CA ASP A 889 17.57 15.56 7.51
C ASP A 889 18.48 14.35 7.56
N VAL A 890 17.93 13.20 7.17
CA VAL A 890 18.61 11.91 7.30
C VAL A 890 19.87 11.83 6.43
N LEU A 891 19.98 12.64 5.38
CA LEU A 891 21.07 12.54 4.40
C LEU A 891 22.26 13.46 4.69
N ASN A 892 22.06 14.51 5.48
CA ASN A 892 23.06 15.56 5.71
C ASN A 892 23.84 15.41 7.03
N ASP A 893 23.45 14.51 7.92
CA ASP A 893 24.23 14.18 9.11
C ASP A 893 25.27 13.10 8.75
N LEU A 894 26.56 13.48 8.79
CA LEU A 894 27.75 12.85 8.17
C LEU A 894 28.10 11.39 8.59
N SER A 895 27.14 10.59 9.03
CA SER A 895 27.34 9.22 9.51
C SER A 895 26.25 8.22 9.07
N SER A 896 25.21 8.68 8.38
CA SER A 896 24.13 7.86 7.81
C SER A 896 24.38 7.54 6.34
N GLY A 897 24.36 6.25 5.99
CA GLY A 897 24.43 5.77 4.60
C GLY A 897 23.04 5.54 4.02
N ILE A 898 22.84 5.91 2.75
CA ILE A 898 21.71 5.40 1.95
C ILE A 898 22.14 4.07 1.34
N TRP A 899 21.39 3.03 1.64
CA TRP A 899 21.57 1.72 1.05
C TRP A 899 20.44 1.44 0.07
N VAL A 900 20.79 1.22 -1.19
CA VAL A 900 19.82 0.88 -2.24
C VAL A 900 19.88 -0.61 -2.48
N HIS A 901 18.71 -1.24 -2.58
CA HIS A 901 18.59 -2.65 -2.86
C HIS A 901 19.42 -3.03 -4.12
N PRO A 902 20.25 -4.09 -4.10
CA PRO A 902 21.16 -4.42 -5.20
C PRO A 902 20.49 -4.54 -6.58
N ARG A 903 19.22 -4.97 -6.62
CA ARG A 903 18.43 -5.11 -7.86
C ARG A 903 18.03 -3.77 -8.49
N CYS A 904 17.97 -2.71 -7.69
CA CYS A 904 17.56 -1.36 -8.09
C CYS A 904 18.73 -0.37 -8.14
N ARG A 905 19.92 -0.79 -7.71
CA ARG A 905 21.11 0.06 -7.68
C ARG A 905 21.66 0.20 -9.10
N HIS A 906 21.73 1.43 -9.60
CA HIS A 906 22.37 1.73 -10.87
C HIS A 906 23.62 2.60 -10.68
N PRO A 907 24.79 2.22 -11.23
CA PRO A 907 25.98 3.04 -11.15
C PRO A 907 25.83 4.33 -11.98
N ILE A 908 26.33 5.46 -11.47
CA ILE A 908 26.39 6.73 -12.20
C ILE A 908 27.77 6.83 -12.85
N PRO A 909 27.90 6.99 -14.18
CA PRO A 909 29.20 7.09 -14.85
C PRO A 909 30.09 8.19 -14.26
N GLY A 910 31.36 7.89 -14.04
CA GLY A 910 32.34 8.83 -13.48
C GLY A 910 32.31 8.98 -11.96
N ARG A 911 31.31 8.43 -11.26
CA ARG A 911 31.36 8.19 -9.82
C ARG A 911 31.54 6.70 -9.58
N GLY A 912 32.51 6.31 -8.76
CA GLY A 912 32.72 4.89 -8.43
C GLY A 912 31.45 4.25 -7.86
N ILE A 913 31.38 2.91 -7.88
CA ILE A 913 30.24 2.12 -7.37
C ILE A 913 29.84 2.57 -5.94
N ASN A 914 30.80 3.07 -5.14
CA ASN A 914 30.62 3.59 -3.78
C ASN A 914 30.24 5.08 -3.70
N SER A 915 29.55 5.65 -4.70
CA SER A 915 29.04 7.02 -4.58
C SER A 915 28.03 7.10 -3.43
N GLN A 916 28.21 8.07 -2.52
CA GLN A 916 27.36 8.27 -1.34
C GLN A 916 25.87 8.50 -1.67
N GLN A 917 25.51 8.75 -2.93
CA GLN A 917 24.14 8.79 -3.43
C GLN A 917 24.04 7.99 -4.75
N PRO A 918 23.74 6.69 -4.70
CA PRO A 918 23.48 5.89 -5.91
C PRO A 918 22.12 6.27 -6.54
N ALA A 919 22.03 6.16 -7.87
CA ALA A 919 20.75 6.31 -8.57
C ALA A 919 19.93 5.02 -8.41
N ILE A 920 18.63 5.18 -8.18
CA ILE A 920 17.66 4.10 -8.02
C ILE A 920 16.93 3.93 -9.34
N SER A 921 17.06 2.76 -9.97
CA SER A 921 16.32 2.43 -11.19
C SER A 921 14.87 2.08 -10.85
N MET A 922 13.95 2.70 -11.59
CA MET A 922 12.52 2.46 -11.48
C MET A 922 12.03 1.79 -12.77
N PRO A 923 11.72 0.49 -12.73
CA PRO A 923 11.38 -0.25 -13.95
C PRO A 923 10.09 0.29 -14.58
N PRO A 924 9.90 0.06 -15.90
CA PRO A 924 8.70 0.44 -16.62
C PRO A 924 7.44 -0.10 -15.97
N ARG A 925 6.55 0.82 -15.57
CA ARG A 925 5.23 0.52 -15.00
C ARG A 925 4.18 1.50 -15.52
N VAL A 926 2.95 1.04 -15.69
CA VAL A 926 1.81 1.93 -15.97
C VAL A 926 1.40 2.60 -14.65
N LEU A 927 1.28 3.93 -14.64
CA LEU A 927 0.95 4.66 -13.40
C LEU A 927 -0.51 4.48 -12.99
N GLN A 928 -1.41 4.43 -13.96
CA GLN A 928 -2.80 4.07 -13.73
C GLN A 928 -2.93 2.57 -13.48
N PRO A 929 -3.75 2.13 -12.51
CA PRO A 929 -4.00 0.71 -12.33
C PRO A 929 -4.51 0.06 -13.61
N ALA A 930 -3.89 -1.06 -13.99
CA ALA A 930 -4.19 -1.77 -15.22
C ALA A 930 -4.11 -3.29 -14.99
N ARG A 931 -4.75 -4.07 -15.86
CA ARG A 931 -4.62 -5.54 -15.86
C ARG A 931 -4.29 -6.05 -17.25
N LEU A 932 -3.55 -7.14 -17.29
CA LEU A 932 -3.54 -8.03 -18.43
C LEU A 932 -4.83 -8.85 -18.35
N ARG A 933 -5.57 -8.94 -19.45
CA ARG A 933 -6.76 -9.78 -19.56
C ARG A 933 -6.56 -10.70 -20.74
N ALA A 934 -6.50 -12.00 -20.47
CA ALA A 934 -6.46 -13.06 -21.45
C ALA A 934 -7.72 -13.92 -21.29
N GLU A 935 -8.39 -14.21 -22.39
CA GLU A 935 -9.59 -15.04 -22.41
C GLU A 935 -9.55 -16.01 -23.60
N PHE A 936 -9.88 -17.27 -23.35
CA PHE A 936 -10.12 -18.24 -24.41
C PHE A 936 -11.41 -17.88 -25.14
N ALA A 937 -11.35 -17.69 -26.45
CA ALA A 937 -12.46 -17.18 -27.26
C ALA A 937 -12.62 -17.96 -28.57
N SER A 938 -13.83 -18.05 -29.10
CA SER A 938 -14.10 -18.67 -30.41
C SER A 938 -13.85 -17.68 -31.56
N THR A 939 -13.41 -18.19 -32.72
CA THR A 939 -13.12 -17.42 -33.95
C THR A 939 -14.33 -16.71 -34.55
N ASP A 940 -15.54 -17.26 -34.40
CA ASP A 940 -16.74 -16.80 -35.12
C ASP A 940 -17.74 -16.03 -34.24
N GLY A 941 -17.43 -15.81 -32.95
CA GLY A 941 -18.34 -15.18 -31.99
C GLY A 941 -19.67 -15.91 -31.79
N ARG A 942 -19.83 -17.12 -32.35
CA ARG A 942 -21.09 -17.90 -32.41
C ARG A 942 -20.97 -19.35 -31.94
N ALA A 943 -19.80 -19.79 -31.46
CA ALA A 943 -19.61 -21.12 -30.89
C ALA A 943 -18.96 -21.04 -29.50
N GLN A 944 -19.39 -21.93 -28.59
CA GLN A 944 -19.04 -21.94 -27.17
C GLN A 944 -17.66 -22.58 -26.86
N ASP A 945 -16.93 -23.05 -27.87
CA ASP A 945 -15.71 -23.84 -27.70
C ASP A 945 -14.45 -23.05 -28.15
N PRO A 946 -13.45 -22.85 -27.29
CA PRO A 946 -12.19 -22.21 -27.64
C PRO A 946 -11.20 -23.12 -28.39
N VAL A 947 -11.45 -24.43 -28.45
CA VAL A 947 -10.60 -25.39 -29.17
C VAL A 947 -10.93 -25.37 -30.66
N LEU A 948 -9.93 -25.07 -31.49
CA LEU A 948 -10.03 -25.15 -32.95
C LEU A 948 -9.90 -26.59 -33.45
N CYS A 949 -8.90 -27.31 -32.95
CA CYS A 949 -8.68 -28.72 -33.26
C CYS A 949 -7.79 -29.38 -32.21
N TRP A 950 -7.85 -30.71 -32.16
CA TRP A 950 -6.99 -31.54 -31.34
C TRP A 950 -5.88 -32.16 -32.20
N LEU A 951 -4.68 -32.24 -31.64
CA LEU A 951 -3.49 -32.78 -32.28
C LEU A 951 -2.99 -33.99 -31.50
N GLN A 952 -2.89 -35.13 -32.18
CA GLN A 952 -2.38 -36.37 -31.61
C GLN A 952 -1.03 -36.71 -32.24
N TYR A 953 0.02 -36.70 -31.42
CA TYR A 953 1.36 -37.05 -31.88
C TYR A 953 1.66 -38.53 -31.65
N ASN A 954 1.59 -39.33 -32.71
CA ASN A 954 1.89 -40.74 -32.65
C ASN A 954 3.40 -40.98 -32.79
N GLN A 955 4.02 -41.48 -31.71
CA GLN A 955 5.46 -41.74 -31.66
C GLN A 955 5.87 -42.99 -32.46
N MET A 956 4.96 -43.95 -32.68
CA MET A 956 5.30 -45.22 -33.32
C MET A 956 5.48 -45.08 -34.84
N ASP A 957 4.59 -44.31 -35.48
CA ASP A 957 4.60 -44.13 -36.93
C ASP A 957 5.03 -42.73 -37.39
N SER A 958 5.30 -41.82 -36.45
CA SER A 958 5.70 -40.43 -36.73
C SER A 958 4.64 -39.72 -37.59
N THR A 959 3.37 -39.87 -37.19
CA THR A 959 2.22 -39.16 -37.76
C THR A 959 1.67 -38.13 -36.76
N LEU A 960 1.09 -37.06 -37.29
CA LEU A 960 0.38 -36.04 -36.50
C LEU A 960 -1.09 -36.08 -36.91
N GLY A 961 -1.93 -36.73 -36.09
CA GLY A 961 -3.37 -36.82 -36.29
C GLY A 961 -4.09 -35.53 -35.90
N LEU A 962 -5.10 -35.14 -36.66
CA LEU A 962 -5.92 -33.97 -36.40
C LEU A 962 -7.37 -34.39 -36.17
N CYS A 963 -7.94 -34.04 -35.03
CA CYS A 963 -9.36 -34.25 -34.74
C CYS A 963 -10.11 -32.91 -34.65
N GLU A 964 -11.38 -32.92 -35.04
CA GLU A 964 -12.26 -31.77 -34.84
C GLU A 964 -12.53 -31.55 -33.34
N PRO A 965 -13.06 -30.38 -32.91
CA PRO A 965 -13.34 -30.12 -31.50
C PRO A 965 -14.26 -31.17 -30.84
N GLY A 966 -15.19 -31.75 -31.62
CA GLY A 966 -16.09 -32.83 -31.19
C GLY A 966 -15.44 -34.20 -31.00
N GLY A 967 -14.16 -34.36 -31.34
CA GLY A 967 -13.37 -35.57 -31.10
C GLY A 967 -13.18 -36.49 -32.31
N ARG A 968 -13.92 -36.28 -33.40
CA ARG A 968 -13.81 -37.09 -34.63
C ARG A 968 -12.51 -36.80 -35.37
N LEU A 969 -11.82 -37.83 -35.83
CA LEU A 969 -10.58 -37.68 -36.59
C LEU A 969 -10.89 -37.10 -37.99
N MET A 970 -10.15 -36.08 -38.43
CA MET A 970 -10.25 -35.45 -39.77
C MET A 970 -9.23 -36.04 -40.76
N GLY A 971 -8.06 -36.44 -40.25
CA GLY A 971 -6.96 -37.03 -41.04
C GLY A 971 -5.65 -36.97 -40.28
N ALA A 972 -4.53 -37.26 -40.95
CA ALA A 972 -3.21 -37.11 -40.33
C ALA A 972 -2.14 -36.64 -41.33
N LEU A 973 -1.16 -35.91 -40.82
CA LEU A 973 0.06 -35.53 -41.53
C LEU A 973 1.14 -36.59 -41.32
N ARG A 974 1.78 -37.04 -42.41
CA ARG A 974 2.86 -38.04 -42.39
C ARG A 974 4.07 -37.55 -43.18
N LEU A 975 5.27 -37.87 -42.72
CA LEU A 975 6.50 -37.68 -43.50
C LEU A 975 6.63 -38.80 -44.54
N ASP A 976 6.83 -38.43 -45.80
CA ASP A 976 7.10 -39.38 -46.90
C ASP A 976 8.44 -40.10 -46.66
N ARG A 977 8.38 -41.44 -46.57
CA ARG A 977 9.52 -42.32 -46.31
C ARG A 977 10.15 -42.88 -47.59
N GLU A 978 9.51 -42.73 -48.76
CA GLU A 978 9.98 -43.38 -49.99
C GLU A 978 11.09 -42.60 -50.71
N ASN A 979 11.22 -41.29 -50.47
CA ASN A 979 12.22 -40.44 -51.10
C ASN A 979 13.40 -40.12 -50.17
N ASN A 980 14.52 -40.79 -50.40
CA ASN A 980 15.69 -40.86 -49.52
C ASN A 980 16.53 -39.55 -49.39
N ASP A 981 15.99 -38.39 -49.78
CA ASP A 981 16.67 -37.08 -49.58
C ASP A 981 15.73 -35.85 -49.52
N ARG A 982 14.40 -36.04 -49.68
CA ARG A 982 13.40 -34.96 -49.63
C ARG A 982 12.07 -35.51 -49.08
N SER A 983 11.98 -35.66 -47.76
CA SER A 983 10.76 -36.14 -47.11
C SER A 983 9.66 -35.06 -47.18
N ASN A 984 8.78 -35.13 -48.18
CA ASN A 984 7.61 -34.26 -48.25
C ASN A 984 6.61 -34.65 -47.15
N ALA A 985 5.89 -33.69 -46.59
CA ALA A 985 4.74 -34.01 -45.75
C ALA A 985 3.53 -34.32 -46.65
N LEU A 986 2.82 -35.39 -46.34
CA LEU A 986 1.62 -35.83 -47.04
C LEU A 986 0.43 -35.71 -46.11
N TRP A 987 -0.67 -35.13 -46.61
CA TRP A 987 -1.96 -35.20 -45.96
C TRP A 987 -2.65 -36.51 -46.31
N LEU A 988 -3.08 -37.23 -45.29
CA LEU A 988 -3.78 -38.51 -45.44
C LEU A 988 -5.20 -38.35 -44.87
N PRO A 989 -6.21 -38.09 -45.73
CA PRO A 989 -7.60 -37.93 -45.30
C PRO A 989 -8.17 -39.24 -44.77
N ILE A 990 -9.29 -39.16 -44.06
CA ILE A 990 -10.12 -40.32 -43.73
C ILE A 990 -11.19 -40.47 -44.81
N GLY A 991 -11.34 -41.68 -45.34
CA GLY A 991 -12.20 -42.01 -46.47
C GLY A 991 -13.49 -42.74 -46.08
N GLY A 992 -14.57 -42.39 -46.76
CA GLY A 992 -15.84 -43.12 -46.80
C GLY A 992 -16.93 -42.24 -47.42
N GLU A 993 -17.45 -42.60 -48.60
CA GLU A 993 -18.46 -41.83 -49.35
C GLU A 993 -19.86 -41.79 -48.71
N ASP A 994 -20.08 -42.40 -47.54
CA ASP A 994 -21.45 -42.66 -47.02
C ASP A 994 -21.71 -42.30 -45.53
N ASP A 995 -20.89 -41.48 -44.87
CA ASP A 995 -21.22 -41.00 -43.51
C ASP A 995 -20.95 -39.50 -43.32
N ASP A 996 -21.96 -38.79 -42.79
CA ASP A 996 -22.04 -37.37 -42.41
C ASP A 996 -20.73 -36.57 -42.48
N VAL A 997 -20.75 -35.57 -43.38
CA VAL A 997 -19.77 -34.49 -43.66
C VAL A 997 -18.72 -34.31 -42.56
N VAL A 998 -17.62 -35.08 -42.61
CA VAL A 998 -16.38 -34.70 -41.90
C VAL A 998 -15.90 -33.43 -42.57
N ARG A 999 -15.80 -32.34 -41.81
CA ARG A 999 -15.22 -31.09 -42.34
C ARG A 999 -13.75 -31.34 -42.64
N SER A 1000 -13.32 -30.99 -43.85
CA SER A 1000 -11.90 -31.00 -44.16
C SER A 1000 -11.24 -29.89 -43.32
N PRO A 1001 -10.06 -30.11 -42.73
CA PRO A 1001 -9.38 -29.04 -41.98
C PRO A 1001 -8.95 -27.89 -42.90
N PHE A 1002 -8.99 -28.08 -44.22
CA PHE A 1002 -8.74 -27.04 -45.21
C PHE A 1002 -9.99 -26.21 -45.57
N ASP A 1003 -11.17 -26.57 -45.06
CA ASP A 1003 -12.40 -25.77 -45.20
C ASP A 1003 -12.44 -24.61 -44.20
N ASP A 1004 -11.74 -24.74 -43.07
CA ASP A 1004 -11.54 -23.66 -42.09
C ASP A 1004 -10.35 -22.79 -42.51
N PRO A 1005 -10.53 -21.46 -42.68
CA PRO A 1005 -9.48 -20.58 -43.18
C PRO A 1005 -8.27 -20.46 -42.24
N VAL A 1006 -8.47 -20.57 -40.92
CA VAL A 1006 -7.39 -20.49 -39.92
C VAL A 1006 -6.58 -21.77 -39.94
N LEU A 1007 -7.23 -22.93 -39.92
CA LEU A 1007 -6.56 -24.24 -39.99
C LEU A 1007 -5.84 -24.43 -41.33
N ALA A 1008 -6.47 -24.06 -42.45
CA ALA A 1008 -5.84 -24.13 -43.77
C ALA A 1008 -4.54 -23.31 -43.83
N ALA A 1009 -4.53 -22.11 -43.23
CA ALA A 1009 -3.35 -21.24 -43.20
C ALA A 1009 -2.20 -21.81 -42.36
N ILE A 1010 -2.50 -22.55 -41.28
CA ILE A 1010 -1.50 -23.20 -40.42
C ILE A 1010 -0.94 -24.49 -41.07
N LEU A 1011 -1.80 -25.27 -41.74
CA LEU A 1011 -1.46 -26.60 -42.25
C LEU A 1011 -0.83 -26.59 -43.64
N THR A 1012 -1.24 -25.69 -44.53
CA THR A 1012 -0.68 -25.60 -45.89
C THR A 1012 0.85 -25.42 -45.90
N PRO A 1013 1.45 -24.53 -45.09
CA PRO A 1013 2.90 -24.37 -45.02
C PRO A 1013 3.64 -25.62 -44.54
N LEU A 1014 3.00 -26.50 -43.75
CA LEU A 1014 3.61 -27.74 -43.28
C LEU A 1014 3.75 -28.79 -44.40
N LEU A 1015 2.93 -28.69 -45.46
CA LEU A 1015 2.99 -29.52 -46.67
C LEU A 1015 4.07 -29.05 -47.65
N GLU A 1016 4.56 -27.82 -47.53
CA GLU A 1016 5.60 -27.25 -48.39
C GLU A 1016 7.02 -27.70 -47.98
N THR A 1017 7.88 -27.94 -48.97
CA THR A 1017 9.30 -28.26 -48.74
C THR A 1017 10.13 -27.01 -48.47
N GLY A 1018 10.70 -26.90 -47.27
CA GLY A 1018 11.75 -25.94 -46.96
C GLY A 1018 13.10 -26.30 -47.61
N VAL A 1019 14.01 -25.32 -47.69
CA VAL A 1019 15.26 -25.37 -48.50
C VAL A 1019 16.31 -26.39 -47.99
N SER A 1020 16.11 -27.05 -46.83
CA SER A 1020 17.08 -28.04 -46.31
C SER A 1020 16.50 -29.18 -45.42
N ARG A 1021 15.29 -29.05 -44.84
CA ARG A 1021 14.59 -30.11 -44.06
C ARG A 1021 13.04 -29.91 -44.11
N PRO A 1022 12.23 -30.95 -43.82
CA PRO A 1022 10.77 -30.84 -43.78
C PRO A 1022 10.28 -30.04 -42.56
N ARG A 1023 9.42 -29.02 -42.77
CA ARG A 1023 8.85 -28.18 -41.70
C ARG A 1023 8.09 -29.00 -40.64
N LEU A 1024 7.34 -30.03 -41.06
CA LEU A 1024 6.63 -30.96 -40.18
C LEU A 1024 7.56 -31.71 -39.20
N ARG A 1025 8.77 -32.08 -39.64
CA ARG A 1025 9.74 -32.80 -38.79
C ARG A 1025 10.22 -31.92 -37.63
N ASP A 1026 10.45 -30.65 -37.91
CA ASP A 1026 10.88 -29.67 -36.92
C ASP A 1026 9.77 -29.39 -35.90
N LEU A 1027 8.51 -29.27 -36.33
CA LEU A 1027 7.33 -29.16 -35.45
C LEU A 1027 7.17 -30.38 -34.52
N MET A 1028 7.27 -31.60 -35.06
CA MET A 1028 7.22 -32.82 -34.24
C MET A 1028 8.34 -32.87 -33.20
N THR A 1029 9.54 -32.42 -33.58
CA THR A 1029 10.70 -32.37 -32.67
C THR A 1029 10.47 -31.36 -31.53
N LEU A 1030 9.88 -30.21 -31.84
CA LEU A 1030 9.49 -29.20 -30.84
C LEU A 1030 8.47 -29.79 -29.84
N ILE A 1031 7.37 -30.37 -30.35
CA ILE A 1031 6.31 -30.99 -29.53
C ILE A 1031 6.90 -32.02 -28.56
N GLN A 1032 7.76 -32.93 -29.05
CA GLN A 1032 8.38 -33.96 -28.21
C GLN A 1032 9.22 -33.38 -27.07
N ARG A 1033 9.91 -32.27 -27.30
CA ARG A 1033 10.77 -31.64 -26.29
C ARG A 1033 9.97 -30.86 -25.28
N SER A 1034 8.98 -30.10 -25.74
CA SER A 1034 8.12 -29.30 -24.88
C SER A 1034 7.35 -30.22 -23.93
N LEU A 1035 6.74 -31.30 -24.43
CA LEU A 1035 6.03 -32.29 -23.60
C LEU A 1035 6.88 -33.00 -22.54
N ARG A 1036 8.22 -33.04 -22.67
CA ARG A 1036 9.11 -33.57 -21.61
C ARG A 1036 9.28 -32.62 -20.43
N ASN A 1037 9.10 -31.32 -20.68
CA ASN A 1037 9.25 -30.28 -19.67
C ASN A 1037 7.93 -29.97 -18.94
N ILE A 1038 6.80 -30.27 -19.59
CA ILE A 1038 5.43 -30.06 -19.06
C ILE A 1038 5.03 -31.24 -18.17
N ASP A 1039 4.74 -30.97 -16.91
CA ASP A 1039 4.30 -31.93 -15.88
C ASP A 1039 2.90 -31.57 -15.39
N VAL A 1040 1.98 -32.55 -15.37
CA VAL A 1040 0.55 -32.31 -15.10
C VAL A 1040 0.04 -33.40 -14.17
N ALA A 1041 -0.64 -32.99 -13.08
CA ALA A 1041 -1.07 -33.89 -12.01
C ALA A 1041 -2.27 -34.80 -12.38
N ASP A 1042 -3.14 -34.40 -13.31
CA ASP A 1042 -4.46 -35.01 -13.52
C ASP A 1042 -4.53 -36.07 -14.65
N GLN A 1043 -3.44 -36.75 -14.98
CA GLN A 1043 -3.42 -37.68 -16.12
C GLN A 1043 -3.76 -39.11 -15.75
N THR A 1044 -5.05 -39.48 -15.80
CA THR A 1044 -5.48 -40.90 -15.77
C THR A 1044 -6.19 -41.27 -17.07
N GLY A 1045 -5.69 -42.29 -17.78
CA GLY A 1045 -6.49 -43.03 -18.78
C GLY A 1045 -6.12 -42.90 -20.27
N PHE A 1046 -4.98 -42.31 -20.65
CA PHE A 1046 -4.60 -42.24 -22.08
C PHE A 1046 -3.83 -43.47 -22.57
N SER A 1047 -4.12 -43.89 -23.80
CA SER A 1047 -3.50 -45.04 -24.47
C SER A 1047 -2.00 -44.82 -24.66
N VAL A 1048 -1.19 -45.83 -24.36
CA VAL A 1048 0.27 -45.84 -24.57
C VAL A 1048 0.63 -45.58 -26.04
N PHE A 1049 -0.32 -45.81 -26.96
CA PHE A 1049 -0.06 -45.84 -28.39
C PHE A 1049 -0.11 -44.48 -29.11
N THR A 1050 -0.89 -43.50 -28.62
CA THR A 1050 -1.14 -42.23 -29.36
C THR A 1050 -0.56 -40.97 -28.71
N GLY A 1051 0.11 -41.09 -27.55
CA GLY A 1051 0.73 -39.96 -26.85
C GLY A 1051 -0.28 -39.00 -26.19
N ARG A 1052 0.23 -37.93 -25.57
CA ARG A 1052 -0.60 -36.88 -24.94
C ARG A 1052 -1.31 -36.04 -26.01
N PRO A 1053 -2.63 -35.80 -25.93
CA PRO A 1053 -3.32 -34.93 -26.85
C PRO A 1053 -2.90 -33.47 -26.62
N LEU A 1054 -2.68 -32.74 -27.71
CA LEU A 1054 -2.45 -31.30 -27.72
C LEU A 1054 -3.71 -30.61 -28.24
N ALA A 1055 -3.94 -29.37 -27.81
CA ALA A 1055 -5.02 -28.55 -28.32
C ALA A 1055 -4.46 -27.32 -29.05
N LEU A 1056 -5.08 -27.01 -30.18
CA LEU A 1056 -4.92 -25.73 -30.85
C LEU A 1056 -6.09 -24.83 -30.43
N VAL A 1057 -5.80 -23.75 -29.70
CA VAL A 1057 -6.83 -22.94 -29.05
C VAL A 1057 -6.72 -21.47 -29.43
N CYS A 1058 -7.86 -20.79 -29.45
CA CYS A 1058 -7.90 -19.34 -29.66
C CYS A 1058 -7.88 -18.59 -28.33
N LEU A 1059 -6.94 -17.66 -28.21
CA LEU A 1059 -6.71 -16.83 -27.03
C LEU A 1059 -6.73 -15.36 -27.44
N ALA A 1060 -7.54 -14.54 -26.77
CA ALA A 1060 -7.54 -13.10 -26.96
C ALA A 1060 -6.90 -12.43 -25.74
N ALA A 1061 -5.88 -11.60 -25.96
CA ALA A 1061 -5.20 -10.86 -24.89
C ALA A 1061 -5.33 -9.34 -25.12
N LYS A 1062 -5.59 -8.56 -24.06
CA LYS A 1062 -5.52 -7.09 -24.06
C LYS A 1062 -5.01 -6.53 -22.74
N LEU A 1063 -4.51 -5.30 -22.76
CA LEU A 1063 -4.35 -4.50 -21.55
C LEU A 1063 -5.63 -3.71 -21.27
N GLU A 1064 -6.10 -3.71 -20.04
CA GLU A 1064 -7.31 -3.00 -19.62
C GLU A 1064 -6.97 -2.02 -18.49
N LEU A 1065 -7.37 -0.76 -18.63
CA LEU A 1065 -7.23 0.26 -17.59
C LEU A 1065 -8.35 0.19 -16.56
N PHE A 1066 -8.04 0.63 -15.34
CA PHE A 1066 -9.04 0.87 -14.31
C PHE A 1066 -9.86 2.12 -14.64
N GLY A 1067 -11.00 1.92 -15.31
CA GLY A 1067 -11.88 2.99 -15.78
C GLY A 1067 -11.22 3.88 -16.85
N ARG A 1068 -11.62 5.15 -16.93
CA ARG A 1068 -11.08 6.11 -17.91
C ARG A 1068 -9.59 6.36 -17.74
N ALA A 1069 -8.88 6.52 -18.86
CA ALA A 1069 -7.48 6.93 -18.84
C ALA A 1069 -7.30 8.22 -18.05
N TRP A 1070 -6.23 8.26 -17.26
CA TRP A 1070 -5.75 9.48 -16.65
C TRP A 1070 -5.19 10.37 -17.76
N SER A 1071 -6.02 11.22 -18.33
CA SER A 1071 -5.54 12.22 -19.26
C SER A 1071 -4.70 13.24 -18.50
N GLY A 1072 -3.51 13.53 -19.05
CA GLY A 1072 -2.74 14.68 -18.62
C GLY A 1072 -3.61 15.92 -18.66
N VAL A 1073 -3.33 16.83 -17.74
CA VAL A 1073 -4.06 18.07 -17.54
C VAL A 1073 -3.85 18.96 -18.78
N ASP A 1074 -4.47 18.68 -19.91
CA ASP A 1074 -4.80 19.72 -20.87
C ASP A 1074 -6.29 19.97 -20.70
N PRO A 1075 -6.67 21.14 -20.15
CA PRO A 1075 -8.07 21.50 -20.11
C PRO A 1075 -8.68 21.37 -21.51
N ASN A 1076 -7.99 21.71 -22.59
CA ASN A 1076 -8.64 21.84 -23.90
C ASN A 1076 -8.81 20.54 -24.69
N SER A 1077 -8.32 19.38 -24.20
CA SER A 1077 -8.46 18.12 -24.93
C SER A 1077 -9.82 17.46 -24.70
N VAL A 1078 -10.58 17.25 -25.78
CA VAL A 1078 -11.73 16.33 -25.78
C VAL A 1078 -11.18 14.90 -25.65
N PRO A 1079 -11.67 14.06 -24.72
CA PRO A 1079 -11.22 12.68 -24.64
C PRO A 1079 -11.57 11.96 -25.95
N PRO A 1080 -10.59 11.42 -26.69
CA PRO A 1080 -10.83 10.63 -27.90
C PRO A 1080 -11.50 9.28 -27.57
N SER A 1081 -12.04 8.60 -28.58
CA SER A 1081 -12.49 7.21 -28.49
C SER A 1081 -11.33 6.28 -28.14
N GLY A 1082 -11.52 5.29 -27.25
CA GLY A 1082 -10.46 4.38 -26.78
C GLY A 1082 -10.35 4.40 -25.26
N SER A 1083 -9.12 4.33 -24.72
CA SER A 1083 -8.89 4.50 -23.28
C SER A 1083 -9.22 5.93 -22.79
N GLY A 1084 -9.31 6.90 -23.71
CA GLY A 1084 -9.58 8.31 -23.41
C GLY A 1084 -8.33 9.20 -23.39
N SER A 1085 -7.16 8.66 -23.75
CA SER A 1085 -5.88 9.38 -23.87
C SER A 1085 -5.08 8.85 -25.06
N THR A 1086 -4.80 9.72 -26.03
CA THR A 1086 -3.97 9.37 -27.21
C THR A 1086 -2.58 8.86 -26.83
N ILE A 1087 -2.01 9.36 -25.72
CA ILE A 1087 -0.67 8.96 -25.27
C ILE A 1087 -0.69 7.53 -24.73
N VAL A 1088 -1.75 7.12 -24.03
CA VAL A 1088 -1.90 5.75 -23.50
C VAL A 1088 -2.26 4.79 -24.63
N ASP A 1089 -3.15 5.19 -25.52
CA ASP A 1089 -3.61 4.39 -26.67
C ASP A 1089 -2.48 4.03 -27.64
N GLN A 1090 -1.44 4.87 -27.73
CA GLN A 1090 -0.26 4.62 -28.55
C GLN A 1090 0.78 3.68 -27.89
N GLN A 1091 0.60 3.33 -26.61
CA GLN A 1091 1.55 2.45 -25.92
C GLN A 1091 1.32 0.98 -26.26
N VAL A 1092 2.40 0.33 -26.69
CA VAL A 1092 2.42 -1.09 -27.01
C VAL A 1092 3.57 -1.74 -26.28
N PHE A 1093 3.30 -2.86 -25.62
CA PHE A 1093 4.26 -3.62 -24.82
C PHE A 1093 4.48 -5.01 -25.42
N ARG A 1094 5.59 -5.64 -25.05
CA ARG A 1094 5.81 -7.04 -25.42
C ARG A 1094 5.06 -7.96 -24.48
N LEU A 1095 4.49 -9.00 -25.08
CA LEU A 1095 3.80 -10.10 -24.43
C LEU A 1095 4.61 -11.37 -24.69
N TRP A 1096 5.11 -11.97 -23.62
CA TRP A 1096 5.70 -13.30 -23.61
C TRP A 1096 4.62 -14.31 -23.24
N LEU A 1097 4.45 -15.32 -24.09
CA LEU A 1097 3.51 -16.41 -23.89
C LEU A 1097 4.29 -17.66 -23.50
N GLY A 1098 3.94 -18.27 -22.38
CA GLY A 1098 4.59 -19.47 -21.85
C GLY A 1098 5.88 -19.21 -21.06
N ASP A 1099 6.15 -20.05 -20.07
CA ASP A 1099 7.38 -20.10 -19.30
C ASP A 1099 8.01 -21.51 -19.35
N PRO A 1100 9.07 -21.73 -20.16
CA PRO A 1100 9.74 -23.04 -20.26
C PRO A 1100 10.45 -23.45 -18.97
N GLY A 1101 10.60 -22.53 -18.01
CA GLY A 1101 11.12 -22.83 -16.69
C GLY A 1101 10.08 -23.45 -15.74
N ASN A 1102 8.79 -23.23 -16.01
CA ASN A 1102 7.69 -23.70 -15.20
C ASN A 1102 7.08 -24.97 -15.79
N ARG A 1103 7.09 -26.06 -15.03
CA ARG A 1103 6.56 -27.34 -15.51
C ARG A 1103 5.04 -27.37 -15.62
N SER A 1104 4.33 -26.45 -14.96
CA SER A 1104 2.86 -26.34 -15.04
C SER A 1104 2.38 -25.51 -16.24
N ASP A 1105 3.29 -24.97 -17.05
CA ASP A 1105 2.96 -24.21 -18.25
C ASP A 1105 2.84 -25.15 -19.44
N GLY A 1106 1.69 -25.12 -20.12
CA GLY A 1106 1.34 -26.05 -21.19
C GLY A 1106 1.78 -25.63 -22.58
N VAL A 1107 2.30 -24.42 -22.77
CA VAL A 1107 2.44 -23.87 -24.12
C VAL A 1107 3.66 -24.45 -24.84
N VAL A 1108 3.43 -24.92 -26.07
CA VAL A 1108 4.48 -25.40 -26.98
C VAL A 1108 4.94 -24.28 -27.92
N GLY A 1109 3.99 -23.49 -28.43
CA GLY A 1109 4.23 -22.31 -29.27
C GLY A 1109 2.92 -21.60 -29.63
N PHE A 1110 3.01 -20.49 -30.35
CA PHE A 1110 1.84 -19.75 -30.80
C PHE A 1110 1.99 -19.17 -32.21
N TYR A 1111 0.86 -18.84 -32.83
CA TYR A 1111 0.75 -18.12 -34.09
C TYR A 1111 0.08 -16.76 -33.87
N GLU A 1112 0.58 -15.76 -34.57
CA GLU A 1112 -0.09 -14.46 -34.64
C GLU A 1112 -1.17 -14.54 -35.73
N THR A 1113 -2.38 -14.04 -35.46
CA THR A 1113 -3.50 -14.16 -36.42
C THR A 1113 -3.23 -13.50 -37.77
N GLN A 1114 -2.34 -12.49 -37.81
CA GLN A 1114 -1.89 -11.83 -39.05
C GLN A 1114 -0.86 -12.67 -39.83
N ARG A 1115 -0.26 -13.67 -39.19
CA ARG A 1115 0.86 -14.48 -39.70
C ARG A 1115 0.77 -15.92 -39.20
N LEU A 1116 -0.16 -16.67 -39.77
CA LEU A 1116 -0.44 -18.08 -39.43
C LEU A 1116 0.52 -19.07 -40.12
N ASP A 1117 1.40 -18.60 -41.00
CA ASP A 1117 2.33 -19.43 -41.76
C ASP A 1117 3.57 -19.88 -40.98
N ARG A 1118 3.82 -19.26 -39.82
CA ARG A 1118 5.00 -19.51 -38.99
C ARG A 1118 4.66 -19.62 -37.51
N LEU A 1119 5.23 -20.63 -36.85
CA LEU A 1119 5.09 -20.81 -35.40
C LEU A 1119 6.18 -20.02 -34.66
N VAL A 1120 5.80 -19.37 -33.58
CA VAL A 1120 6.74 -18.83 -32.58
C VAL A 1120 6.94 -19.89 -31.49
N PRO A 1121 8.10 -20.57 -31.42
CA PRO A 1121 8.38 -21.54 -30.36
C PRO A 1121 8.65 -20.84 -29.02
N ILE A 1122 8.50 -21.54 -27.89
CA ILE A 1122 8.82 -20.98 -26.56
C ILE A 1122 10.22 -21.35 -26.08
N GLU A 1123 10.74 -22.48 -26.55
CA GLU A 1123 12.09 -22.95 -26.21
C GLU A 1123 13.16 -22.02 -26.82
N ARG A 1124 14.08 -21.51 -25.97
CA ARG A 1124 15.21 -20.68 -26.40
C ARG A 1124 16.26 -21.53 -27.12
N GLU A 1125 16.65 -21.10 -28.32
CA GLU A 1125 17.79 -21.65 -29.05
C GLU A 1125 19.10 -21.22 -28.37
N LYS A 1126 19.85 -22.18 -27.79
CA LYS A 1126 21.03 -21.89 -26.95
C LYS A 1126 22.35 -21.78 -27.74
N SER A 1127 22.39 -22.06 -29.04
CA SER A 1127 23.64 -22.14 -29.79
C SER A 1127 23.44 -22.13 -31.31
N GLU A 1128 24.35 -21.47 -32.05
CA GLU A 1128 24.53 -21.75 -33.47
C GLU A 1128 25.35 -23.05 -33.69
N PRO A 1129 25.08 -23.82 -34.75
CA PRO A 1129 24.05 -23.60 -35.78
C PRO A 1129 22.62 -23.87 -35.26
N SER A 1130 21.64 -23.18 -35.86
CA SER A 1130 20.22 -23.27 -35.51
C SER A 1130 19.77 -24.73 -35.34
N GLN A 1131 19.16 -25.02 -34.19
CA GLN A 1131 18.64 -26.31 -33.79
C GLN A 1131 17.41 -26.71 -34.63
N TYR A 1132 16.74 -25.72 -35.23
CA TYR A 1132 15.60 -25.89 -36.14
C TYR A 1132 15.86 -25.23 -37.49
N PRO A 1133 16.48 -25.95 -38.45
CA PRO A 1133 16.95 -25.38 -39.71
C PRO A 1133 15.85 -25.03 -40.73
N SER A 1134 14.58 -25.37 -40.48
CA SER A 1134 13.47 -24.94 -41.33
C SER A 1134 13.09 -23.46 -41.12
N ASP A 1135 12.49 -22.85 -42.13
CA ASP A 1135 11.98 -21.47 -42.12
C ASP A 1135 10.58 -21.34 -41.49
N TYR A 1136 10.05 -22.44 -40.94
CA TYR A 1136 8.72 -22.50 -40.32
C TYR A 1136 8.67 -21.79 -38.98
N PHE A 1137 9.78 -21.74 -38.25
CA PHE A 1137 9.87 -20.99 -37.02
C PHE A 1137 10.34 -19.57 -37.26
N VAL A 1138 9.83 -18.65 -36.45
CA VAL A 1138 10.37 -17.29 -36.40
C VAL A 1138 11.78 -17.36 -35.81
N GLN A 1139 12.81 -17.08 -36.64
CA GLN A 1139 14.20 -17.14 -36.20
C GLN A 1139 14.49 -16.07 -35.13
N GLY A 1140 15.07 -16.51 -34.02
CA GLY A 1140 15.23 -15.73 -32.80
C GLY A 1140 16.31 -14.65 -32.88
N GLY A 1141 15.94 -13.43 -33.28
CA GLY A 1141 16.66 -12.23 -32.80
C GLY A 1141 16.44 -12.04 -31.28
N ALA A 1142 17.10 -11.05 -30.67
CA ALA A 1142 16.98 -10.73 -29.23
C ALA A 1142 15.53 -10.52 -28.73
N GLY A 1143 14.54 -10.43 -29.63
CA GLY A 1143 13.11 -10.33 -29.37
C GLY A 1143 12.20 -11.39 -30.00
N GLY A 1144 12.74 -12.47 -30.59
CA GLY A 1144 11.99 -13.35 -31.50
C GLY A 1144 10.92 -14.29 -30.90
N HIS A 1145 10.57 -14.17 -29.62
CA HIS A 1145 9.65 -15.09 -28.92
C HIS A 1145 8.55 -14.34 -28.15
N SER A 1146 8.15 -13.16 -28.64
CA SER A 1146 7.15 -12.30 -28.00
C SER A 1146 6.30 -11.61 -29.05
N THR A 1147 5.04 -11.34 -28.73
CA THR A 1147 4.14 -10.52 -29.55
C THR A 1147 3.92 -9.14 -28.92
N LYS A 1148 3.16 -8.27 -29.58
CA LYS A 1148 2.87 -6.90 -29.13
C LYS A 1148 1.41 -6.77 -28.67
N ILE A 1149 1.20 -6.12 -27.53
CA ILE A 1149 -0.12 -5.90 -26.92
C ILE A 1149 -0.29 -4.44 -26.47
N GLY A 1150 -1.51 -3.91 -26.56
CA GLY A 1150 -1.85 -2.53 -26.18
C GLY A 1150 -3.20 -2.43 -25.47
N PHE A 1151 -3.67 -1.18 -25.28
CA PHE A 1151 -4.94 -0.87 -24.60
C PHE A 1151 -6.16 -0.74 -25.52
N MET A 1152 -5.94 -0.55 -26.82
CA MET A 1152 -7.01 -0.23 -27.78
C MET A 1152 -7.75 -1.47 -28.30
N GLU A 1153 -7.00 -2.46 -28.79
CA GLU A 1153 -7.55 -3.62 -29.47
C GLU A 1153 -7.12 -4.91 -28.77
N GLN A 1154 -7.98 -5.93 -28.85
CA GLN A 1154 -7.61 -7.28 -28.45
C GLN A 1154 -6.66 -7.87 -29.48
N THR A 1155 -5.59 -8.51 -29.01
CA THR A 1155 -4.66 -9.27 -29.82
C THR A 1155 -5.12 -10.73 -29.86
N PRO A 1156 -5.70 -11.21 -30.97
CA PRO A 1156 -6.04 -12.62 -31.13
C PRO A 1156 -4.80 -13.45 -31.44
N LEU A 1157 -4.65 -14.56 -30.74
CA LEU A 1157 -3.55 -15.52 -30.84
C LEU A 1157 -4.12 -16.93 -31.02
N VAL A 1158 -3.41 -17.75 -31.78
CA VAL A 1158 -3.68 -19.20 -31.86
C VAL A 1158 -2.54 -19.92 -31.14
N VAL A 1159 -2.87 -20.66 -30.09
CA VAL A 1159 -1.88 -21.25 -29.17
C VAL A 1159 -1.89 -22.76 -29.32
N LEU A 1160 -0.72 -23.36 -29.49
CA LEU A 1160 -0.51 -24.80 -29.41
C LEU A 1160 -0.07 -25.14 -27.99
N MET A 1161 -0.90 -25.89 -27.25
CA MET A 1161 -0.65 -26.20 -25.85
C MET A 1161 -1.06 -27.62 -25.44
N ASP A 1162 -0.50 -28.11 -24.34
CA ASP A 1162 -1.10 -29.18 -23.56
C ASP A 1162 -2.35 -28.64 -22.83
N PRO A 1163 -3.56 -29.14 -23.14
CA PRO A 1163 -4.82 -28.58 -22.67
C PRO A 1163 -5.08 -28.80 -21.18
N PHE A 1164 -4.34 -29.70 -20.53
CA PHE A 1164 -4.46 -29.96 -19.09
C PHE A 1164 -3.61 -29.01 -18.25
N ALA A 1165 -2.66 -28.31 -18.86
CA ALA A 1165 -1.77 -27.35 -18.21
C ALA A 1165 -2.26 -25.89 -18.39
N SER A 1166 -1.63 -24.95 -17.69
CA SER A 1166 -1.97 -23.53 -17.74
C SER A 1166 -1.16 -22.77 -18.81
N VAL A 1167 -1.70 -21.68 -19.33
CA VAL A 1167 -1.00 -20.74 -20.21
C VAL A 1167 -0.58 -19.54 -19.37
N ARG A 1168 0.74 -19.33 -19.20
CA ARG A 1168 1.24 -18.12 -18.54
C ARG A 1168 1.47 -17.00 -19.55
N LEU A 1169 1.09 -15.78 -19.16
CA LEU A 1169 1.29 -14.56 -19.93
C LEU A 1169 2.08 -13.56 -19.09
N THR A 1170 3.17 -13.02 -19.65
CA THR A 1170 4.05 -12.06 -18.96
C THR A 1170 4.31 -10.86 -19.85
N THR A 1171 4.25 -9.65 -19.29
CA THR A 1171 4.60 -8.40 -19.98
C THR A 1171 5.73 -7.62 -19.29
N GLY A 1172 6.09 -7.98 -18.06
CA GLY A 1172 7.08 -7.27 -17.23
C GLY A 1172 6.64 -5.91 -16.70
N ILE A 1173 5.55 -5.33 -17.24
CA ILE A 1173 4.96 -4.07 -16.74
C ILE A 1173 3.80 -4.30 -15.76
N LEU A 1174 3.23 -5.50 -15.75
CA LEU A 1174 2.16 -5.98 -14.88
C LEU A 1174 2.50 -7.39 -14.39
N PRO A 1175 1.97 -7.84 -13.24
CA PRO A 1175 2.14 -9.21 -12.77
C PRO A 1175 1.73 -10.24 -13.83
N ALA A 1176 2.43 -11.38 -13.84
CA ALA A 1176 2.14 -12.46 -14.78
C ALA A 1176 0.75 -13.05 -14.52
N GLN A 1177 -0.01 -13.29 -15.59
CA GLN A 1177 -1.33 -13.92 -15.54
C GLN A 1177 -1.19 -15.39 -15.94
N SER A 1178 -2.04 -16.27 -15.40
CA SER A 1178 -2.12 -17.67 -15.83
C SER A 1178 -3.58 -18.03 -16.09
N GLU A 1179 -3.87 -18.56 -17.28
CA GLU A 1179 -5.21 -18.98 -17.70
C GLU A 1179 -5.21 -20.50 -17.96
N ARG A 1180 -6.28 -21.21 -17.60
CA ARG A 1180 -6.43 -22.66 -17.84
C ARG A 1180 -7.78 -22.93 -18.50
N LEU A 1181 -7.81 -23.90 -19.41
CA LEU A 1181 -9.08 -24.43 -19.90
C LEU A 1181 -9.82 -25.15 -18.76
N PRO A 1182 -11.17 -25.15 -18.76
CA PRO A 1182 -11.95 -25.88 -17.76
C PRO A 1182 -11.55 -27.37 -17.73
N PRO A 1183 -10.98 -27.89 -16.62
CA PRO A 1183 -10.40 -29.24 -16.59
C PRO A 1183 -11.42 -30.32 -16.93
N ASP A 1184 -12.67 -30.19 -16.44
CA ASP A 1184 -13.75 -31.15 -16.66
C ASP A 1184 -14.16 -31.25 -18.13
N GLU A 1185 -14.18 -30.11 -18.84
CA GLU A 1185 -14.52 -30.08 -20.26
C GLU A 1185 -13.38 -30.67 -21.10
N VAL A 1186 -12.14 -30.31 -20.78
CA VAL A 1186 -10.95 -30.87 -21.42
C VAL A 1186 -10.90 -32.39 -21.24
N GLN A 1187 -11.11 -32.90 -20.03
CA GLN A 1187 -11.09 -34.34 -19.74
C GLN A 1187 -12.18 -35.07 -20.52
N ARG A 1188 -13.40 -34.52 -20.55
CA ARG A 1188 -14.53 -35.07 -21.29
C ARG A 1188 -14.27 -35.12 -22.79
N GLN A 1189 -13.82 -34.02 -23.38
CA GLN A 1189 -13.53 -33.93 -24.82
C GLN A 1189 -12.35 -34.84 -25.19
N ALA A 1190 -11.28 -34.83 -24.40
CA ALA A 1190 -10.11 -35.68 -24.62
C ALA A 1190 -10.43 -37.17 -24.56
N SER A 1191 -11.38 -37.60 -23.71
CA SER A 1191 -11.82 -38.99 -23.61
C SER A 1191 -12.61 -39.50 -24.82
N ARG A 1192 -13.10 -38.60 -25.69
CA ARG A 1192 -13.88 -38.91 -26.89
C ARG A 1192 -13.05 -38.83 -28.17
N LEU A 1193 -11.75 -38.58 -28.06
CA LEU A 1193 -10.90 -38.43 -29.23
C LEU A 1193 -10.75 -39.77 -29.94
N ASP A 1194 -11.12 -39.79 -31.22
CA ASP A 1194 -10.76 -40.89 -32.12
C ASP A 1194 -9.24 -41.03 -32.15
N GLN A 1195 -8.76 -42.26 -32.06
CA GLN A 1195 -7.32 -42.57 -32.07
C GLN A 1195 -7.00 -43.33 -33.35
N SER A 1196 -5.89 -43.01 -34.01
CA SER A 1196 -5.44 -43.75 -35.19
C SER A 1196 -3.97 -44.14 -35.13
N ILE A 1197 -3.69 -45.35 -35.62
CA ILE A 1197 -2.33 -45.89 -35.72
C ILE A 1197 -2.19 -46.55 -37.10
N THR A 1198 -1.11 -46.25 -37.80
CA THR A 1198 -0.78 -46.96 -39.04
C THR A 1198 -0.26 -48.35 -38.69
N ILE A 1199 -0.85 -49.40 -39.26
CA ILE A 1199 -0.44 -50.78 -39.05
C ILE A 1199 -0.33 -51.50 -40.40
N GLY A 1200 0.79 -52.18 -40.61
CA GLY A 1200 1.02 -52.87 -41.86
C GLY A 1200 2.47 -53.28 -42.11
N PRO A 1201 2.70 -54.16 -43.10
CA PRO A 1201 1.67 -54.84 -43.89
C PRO A 1201 1.00 -55.98 -43.10
N ILE A 1202 -0.34 -55.98 -43.03
CA ILE A 1202 -1.16 -57.05 -42.44
C ILE A 1202 -1.66 -57.96 -43.56
N LEU A 1203 -1.68 -59.27 -43.32
CA LEU A 1203 -2.29 -60.26 -44.22
C LEU A 1203 -3.76 -60.45 -43.86
N GLY A 1204 -4.66 -60.15 -44.79
CA GLY A 1204 -6.10 -60.34 -44.61
C GLY A 1204 -6.81 -60.80 -45.87
N GLN A 1205 -8.07 -61.19 -45.71
CA GLN A 1205 -9.02 -61.47 -46.80
C GLN A 1205 -10.05 -60.32 -46.89
N PRO A 1206 -10.77 -60.15 -48.01
CA PRO A 1206 -11.68 -59.03 -48.21
C PRO A 1206 -12.65 -58.77 -47.04
N ASP A 1207 -13.11 -59.84 -46.37
CA ASP A 1207 -14.10 -59.77 -45.29
C ASP A 1207 -13.52 -60.04 -43.88
N TYR A 1208 -12.21 -60.29 -43.75
CA TYR A 1208 -11.58 -60.67 -42.48
C TYR A 1208 -10.13 -60.20 -42.38
N TRP A 1209 -9.88 -59.27 -41.44
CA TRP A 1209 -8.56 -58.72 -41.13
C TRP A 1209 -8.21 -59.02 -39.66
N PRO A 1210 -7.30 -59.97 -39.39
CA PRO A 1210 -6.91 -60.33 -38.04
C PRO A 1210 -5.92 -59.29 -37.48
N VAL A 1211 -6.45 -58.18 -36.96
CA VAL A 1211 -5.64 -57.13 -36.33
C VAL A 1211 -5.64 -57.31 -34.81
N PRO A 1212 -4.47 -57.30 -34.13
CA PRO A 1212 -4.42 -57.32 -32.68
C PRO A 1212 -4.93 -55.97 -32.13
N VAL A 1213 -6.14 -55.97 -31.56
CA VAL A 1213 -6.73 -54.81 -30.87
C VAL A 1213 -6.65 -55.01 -29.36
N ALA A 1214 -6.40 -53.92 -28.62
CA ALA A 1214 -6.39 -53.96 -27.16
C ALA A 1214 -7.79 -54.32 -26.62
N THR A 1215 -7.86 -55.29 -25.72
CA THR A 1215 -9.12 -55.64 -25.03
C THR A 1215 -9.25 -54.78 -23.78
N GLY A 1216 -10.30 -53.96 -23.69
CA GLY A 1216 -10.59 -53.12 -22.52
C GLY A 1216 -10.73 -51.62 -22.77
N GLU A 1217 -10.40 -51.12 -23.97
CA GLU A 1217 -10.67 -49.71 -24.34
C GLU A 1217 -12.14 -49.54 -24.76
N ARG A 1218 -12.79 -48.44 -24.32
CA ARG A 1218 -14.18 -48.11 -24.67
C ARG A 1218 -14.24 -47.54 -26.10
N GLY A 1219 -14.74 -48.31 -27.06
CA GLY A 1219 -14.92 -47.84 -28.44
C GLY A 1219 -15.00 -48.98 -29.45
N GLU A 1220 -15.22 -48.65 -30.72
CA GLU A 1220 -15.23 -49.60 -31.83
C GLU A 1220 -13.95 -49.48 -32.67
N TRP A 1221 -13.24 -50.59 -32.82
CA TRP A 1221 -12.04 -50.65 -33.67
C TRP A 1221 -12.41 -50.89 -35.13
N VAL A 1222 -11.85 -50.06 -35.99
CA VAL A 1222 -12.10 -50.06 -37.43
C VAL A 1222 -10.76 -50.05 -38.17
N PHE A 1223 -10.63 -50.87 -39.21
CA PHE A 1223 -9.45 -50.91 -40.08
C PHE A 1223 -9.77 -50.26 -41.42
N GLU A 1224 -9.11 -49.16 -41.71
CA GLU A 1224 -9.23 -48.40 -42.95
C GLU A 1224 -8.05 -48.69 -43.88
N ARG A 1225 -8.33 -48.93 -45.16
CA ARG A 1225 -7.31 -49.08 -46.19
C ARG A 1225 -7.38 -47.89 -47.13
N GLU A 1226 -6.25 -47.48 -47.66
CA GLU A 1226 -6.18 -46.35 -48.58
C GLU A 1226 -7.11 -46.59 -49.80
N GLY A 1227 -8.06 -45.67 -50.02
CA GLY A 1227 -9.04 -45.76 -51.13
C GLY A 1227 -10.20 -46.76 -50.93
N HIS A 1228 -10.38 -47.33 -49.74
CA HIS A 1228 -11.46 -48.29 -49.44
C HIS A 1228 -12.22 -47.91 -48.16
N PRO A 1229 -13.51 -48.28 -48.04
CA PRO A 1229 -14.30 -47.98 -46.85
C PRO A 1229 -13.75 -48.67 -45.59
N PRO A 1230 -13.93 -48.07 -44.40
CA PRO A 1230 -13.54 -48.64 -43.13
C PRO A 1230 -14.22 -49.99 -42.88
N LEU A 1231 -13.46 -51.00 -42.43
CA LEU A 1231 -13.95 -52.33 -42.12
C LEU A 1231 -13.92 -52.58 -40.60
N PRO A 1232 -14.95 -53.22 -40.01
CA PRO A 1232 -14.91 -53.59 -38.59
C PRO A 1232 -13.81 -54.62 -38.33
N VAL A 1233 -13.12 -54.48 -37.20
CA VAL A 1233 -12.02 -55.38 -36.82
C VAL A 1233 -12.53 -56.50 -35.93
N ALA A 1234 -12.17 -57.74 -36.25
CA ALA A 1234 -12.45 -58.90 -35.40
C ALA A 1234 -11.27 -59.14 -34.44
N ALA A 1235 -11.57 -59.50 -33.18
CA ALA A 1235 -10.56 -59.85 -32.19
C ALA A 1235 -9.64 -60.98 -32.71
N PHE A 1236 -8.32 -60.79 -32.55
CA PHE A 1236 -7.30 -61.73 -33.01
C PHE A 1236 -7.53 -63.14 -32.44
N SER A 1237 -7.62 -64.14 -33.32
CA SER A 1237 -7.58 -65.56 -32.95
C SER A 1237 -6.17 -66.11 -33.20
N PRO A 1238 -5.54 -66.84 -32.27
CA PRO A 1238 -4.17 -67.36 -32.41
C PRO A 1238 -4.01 -68.42 -33.51
N SER A 1239 -5.05 -68.72 -34.29
CA SER A 1239 -5.02 -69.64 -35.42
C SER A 1239 -5.93 -69.12 -36.56
N PRO A 1240 -5.55 -68.02 -37.24
CA PRO A 1240 -6.37 -67.48 -38.33
C PRO A 1240 -6.40 -68.48 -39.49
N LYS A 1241 -7.58 -69.04 -39.79
CA LYS A 1241 -7.78 -69.91 -40.96
C LYS A 1241 -8.25 -69.05 -42.12
N PHE A 1242 -7.34 -68.69 -43.01
CA PHE A 1242 -7.71 -68.06 -44.29
C PHE A 1242 -8.34 -69.12 -45.20
N THR A 1243 -9.66 -69.06 -45.43
CA THR A 1243 -10.37 -70.02 -46.27
C THR A 1243 -10.65 -69.42 -47.65
N GLY A 1244 -10.21 -70.10 -48.72
CA GLY A 1244 -10.72 -69.90 -50.09
C GLY A 1244 -10.10 -68.77 -50.95
N ALA A 1245 -9.70 -67.63 -50.38
CA ALA A 1245 -9.10 -66.51 -51.14
C ALA A 1245 -7.60 -66.29 -50.81
N LEU A 1246 -6.80 -65.88 -51.80
CA LEU A 1246 -5.41 -65.46 -51.58
C LEU A 1246 -5.38 -64.29 -50.57
N PRO A 1247 -4.60 -64.38 -49.48
CA PRO A 1247 -4.49 -63.28 -48.53
C PRO A 1247 -3.76 -62.11 -49.20
N LEU A 1248 -4.30 -60.91 -49.02
CA LEU A 1248 -3.72 -59.65 -49.48
C LEU A 1248 -2.88 -59.06 -48.34
N ALA A 1249 -1.62 -58.72 -48.62
CA ALA A 1249 -0.82 -57.87 -47.73
C ALA A 1249 -1.18 -56.41 -48.00
N THR A 1250 -1.64 -55.69 -46.98
CA THR A 1250 -1.98 -54.27 -47.11
C THR A 1250 -1.55 -53.50 -45.88
N GLU A 1251 -1.15 -52.25 -46.08
CA GLU A 1251 -1.02 -51.28 -45.00
C GLU A 1251 -2.35 -50.54 -44.84
N GLY A 1252 -2.69 -50.22 -43.60
CA GLY A 1252 -3.91 -49.47 -43.31
C GLY A 1252 -3.84 -48.77 -41.96
N ARG A 1253 -4.92 -48.10 -41.60
CA ARG A 1253 -5.08 -47.41 -40.33
C ARG A 1253 -6.03 -48.17 -39.45
N LEU A 1254 -5.57 -48.48 -38.25
CA LEU A 1254 -6.44 -48.94 -37.19
C LEU A 1254 -6.94 -47.71 -36.44
N ILE A 1255 -8.25 -47.47 -36.49
CA ILE A 1255 -8.93 -46.33 -35.87
C ILE A 1255 -9.82 -46.85 -34.74
N LEU A 1256 -9.64 -46.33 -33.53
CA LEU A 1256 -10.57 -46.52 -32.43
C LEU A 1256 -11.58 -45.37 -32.45
N LYS A 1257 -12.82 -45.69 -32.84
CA LYS A 1257 -13.92 -44.74 -32.84
C LYS A 1257 -14.60 -44.75 -31.47
N HIS A 1258 -14.66 -43.59 -30.83
CA HIS A 1258 -15.43 -43.43 -29.61
C HIS A 1258 -16.84 -42.98 -30.01
N GLY A 1259 -17.81 -43.89 -29.98
CA GLY A 1259 -19.18 -43.58 -30.40
C GLY A 1259 -19.77 -42.42 -29.60
N ASN A 1260 -20.59 -41.58 -30.27
CA ASN A 1260 -21.43 -40.57 -29.63
C ASN A 1260 -22.48 -41.24 -28.73
N GLY A 1261 -22.06 -41.73 -27.58
CA GLY A 1261 -22.96 -42.19 -26.52
C GLY A 1261 -23.79 -41.00 -26.05
N ARG A 1262 -25.10 -41.08 -26.33
CA ARG A 1262 -26.13 -40.19 -25.76
C ARG A 1262 -26.10 -40.19 -24.25
#